data_AF-A0A1V8TPA1-F1
#
_entry.id   AF-A0A1V8TPA1-F1
#
_cell.length_a   1.000
_cell.length_b   1.000
_cell.length_c   1.000
_cell.angle_alpha   90.00
_cell.angle_beta   90.00
_cell.angle_gamma   90.00
#
_symmetry.space_group_name_H-M   'P 1'
#
loop_
_entity.id
_entity.type
_entity.pdbx_description
1 polymer ?
#
loop_
_entity_poly.entity_id
_entity_poly.type
_entity_poly.pdbx_seq_one_letter_code
_entity_poly.pdbx_strand_id
1 'polypeptide(L)'
;MATILARPTTLPGRSTPPPGHLSLNTSQRGTPAAIPNKHIPHCSPGPRPASRLISSPTSPPSATPGTETTSLLYPPTGYKKASVSDVPVYALSGTQLAQAFDHLASQPLPSAKHVFPWLHGLHADNQLQLAFFIARKKSLRRTPRGLRGITIVKAGGDLTHSKLKGAIAPEEILQGPSTLRDRPEECFLECDPREGFSVRNFQIQACKMATVSDIVVYGDAGTSAGEVERLAGKISKAQRAWQRRLEGPNNTERPYNTFVVTDSYSYLETDHADLIALDSEGCMTSKVMDFFHWERLEMCAMSAPAEIASNVWLGPTPDPSIAGHEVLRTDDVPTFDIMIEASDIAQIPDSRTYDVLEDLLEGRTQIEMAEGAVPQLEFPGSGAIMPPTWSQNEVDGLVEACSWIYRQANGVVDDRKRRDSKMSLGAEVDSDGDSAMHLDDSSEIDGRKILIHCTDGYTESSLLALAYFMYAECLPVHDAWLKLHMDKKRNFFAYSSDVALLKAIQPRLLQASPKHTGAITQLCPLAPAWLERMDGSLPSRIMPYMYLGNLGHANNPGLLKELGIGQVLSVGEPLSWEENATGEWLPEKMLFVDKVQDNGVDPLWSEFSRCLEFIDKGRRNGTVTLVHCRVGVSRSATICIAEVMNELGLSFPRAYCFVRARRLNVIIQPHLRFTYELLKWEELQCEKRGKPMKRELEWATIAREIAAMNKPYSRQG
;
A
#
# COMPACT_ATOMS: atom_id res chain seq x y z
N MET A 1 0.47 25.74 -21.05
CA MET A 1 0.29 26.90 -20.14
C MET A 1 -0.03 26.30 -18.79
N ALA A 2 0.75 26.63 -17.74
CA ALA A 2 0.40 26.27 -16.39
C ALA A 2 -0.99 26.83 -16.05
N THR A 3 -1.81 26.05 -15.35
CA THR A 3 -3.22 26.40 -15.13
C THR A 3 -3.39 26.93 -13.71
N ILE A 4 -3.95 28.13 -13.58
CA ILE A 4 -4.41 28.66 -12.28
C ILE A 4 -5.88 28.29 -12.14
N LEU A 5 -6.20 27.57 -11.06
CA LEU A 5 -7.55 27.08 -10.80
C LEU A 5 -8.02 27.57 -9.44
N ALA A 6 -9.16 28.27 -9.42
CA ALA A 6 -9.94 28.49 -8.20
C ALA A 6 -10.91 27.31 -8.08
N ARG A 7 -10.49 26.22 -7.42
CA ARG A 7 -11.35 25.06 -7.17
C ARG A 7 -11.77 25.03 -5.69
N PRO A 8 -13.07 24.83 -5.36
CA PRO A 8 -13.43 24.32 -4.04
C PRO A 8 -12.77 22.95 -3.85
N THR A 9 -12.50 22.53 -2.62
CA THR A 9 -11.92 21.22 -2.29
C THR A 9 -12.78 20.13 -2.94
N THR A 10 -12.35 19.63 -4.10
CA THR A 10 -13.13 18.68 -4.86
C THR A 10 -13.18 17.39 -4.05
N LEU A 11 -14.39 16.88 -3.76
CA LEU A 11 -14.56 15.48 -3.37
C LEU A 11 -13.89 14.64 -4.48
N PRO A 12 -12.82 13.90 -4.20
CA PRO A 12 -12.22 13.06 -5.22
C PRO A 12 -13.24 12.01 -5.63
N GLY A 13 -13.79 12.13 -6.84
CA GLY A 13 -14.53 11.04 -7.45
C GLY A 13 -13.58 9.86 -7.59
N ARG A 14 -13.82 8.76 -6.84
CA ARG A 14 -13.09 7.48 -6.82
C ARG A 14 -11.80 7.48 -7.66
N SER A 15 -10.76 8.11 -7.12
CA SER A 15 -9.38 7.92 -7.59
C SER A 15 -8.55 7.40 -6.44
N THR A 16 -8.76 6.12 -6.10
CA THR A 16 -7.69 5.33 -5.49
C THR A 16 -6.53 5.32 -6.47
N PRO A 17 -5.27 5.50 -6.03
CA PRO A 17 -4.14 5.07 -6.83
C PRO A 17 -4.35 3.58 -7.12
N PRO A 18 -4.62 3.19 -8.37
CA PRO A 18 -4.72 3.99 -9.60
C PRO A 18 -6.08 3.78 -10.33
N PRO A 19 -6.31 4.43 -11.48
CA PRO A 19 -7.57 5.07 -11.87
C PRO A 19 -8.76 4.14 -12.12
N GLY A 20 -9.97 4.71 -11.98
CA GLY A 20 -11.30 4.08 -12.06
C GLY A 20 -11.73 3.46 -13.40
N HIS A 21 -10.81 3.12 -14.30
CA HIS A 21 -11.09 2.42 -15.55
C HIS A 21 -10.41 1.05 -15.62
N LEU A 22 -10.66 0.18 -14.63
CA LEU A 22 -10.20 -1.21 -14.71
C LEU A 22 -11.27 -2.19 -14.24
N SER A 23 -12.21 -2.48 -15.15
CA SER A 23 -12.99 -3.71 -15.06
C SER A 23 -12.04 -4.91 -14.86
N LEU A 24 -12.49 -5.91 -14.10
CA LEU A 24 -11.81 -7.20 -14.00
C LEU A 24 -11.86 -7.88 -15.38
N ASN A 25 -10.96 -7.48 -16.27
CA ASN A 25 -10.78 -8.15 -17.54
C ASN A 25 -10.03 -9.46 -17.25
N THR A 26 -10.80 -10.51 -16.93
CA THR A 26 -10.39 -11.90 -16.99
C THR A 26 -9.98 -12.20 -18.43
N SER A 27 -8.85 -12.87 -18.66
CA SER A 27 -8.46 -13.26 -20.01
C SER A 27 -9.60 -14.00 -20.73
N GLN A 28 -9.73 -13.83 -22.05
CA GLN A 28 -10.69 -14.57 -22.89
C GLN A 28 -10.48 -16.10 -22.88
N ARG A 29 -9.50 -16.63 -22.12
CA ARG A 29 -9.17 -18.06 -22.01
C ARG A 29 -9.54 -18.72 -20.68
N GLY A 30 -10.21 -18.03 -19.75
CA GLY A 30 -10.83 -18.69 -18.58
C GLY A 30 -9.85 -19.25 -17.54
N THR A 31 -8.56 -18.92 -17.61
CA THR A 31 -7.58 -19.14 -16.53
C THR A 31 -6.88 -17.80 -16.25
N PRO A 32 -6.86 -17.31 -15.00
CA PRO A 32 -6.07 -16.13 -14.65
C PRO A 32 -4.60 -16.41 -14.96
N ALA A 33 -4.00 -15.66 -15.89
CA ALA A 33 -2.56 -15.75 -16.14
C ALA A 33 -1.82 -15.20 -14.91
N ALA A 34 -0.68 -15.81 -14.55
CA ALA A 34 0.23 -15.20 -13.59
C ALA A 34 0.64 -13.84 -14.14
N ILE A 35 0.39 -12.77 -13.38
CA ILE A 35 0.58 -11.44 -13.93
C ILE A 35 2.09 -11.15 -14.03
N PRO A 36 2.63 -10.82 -15.22
CA PRO A 36 4.04 -10.53 -15.38
C PRO A 36 4.38 -9.22 -14.65
N ASN A 37 5.14 -9.30 -13.56
CA ASN A 37 5.35 -8.15 -12.67
C ASN A 37 6.68 -7.44 -12.99
N LYS A 38 6.66 -6.38 -13.80
CA LYS A 38 7.85 -5.52 -14.02
C LYS A 38 8.12 -4.56 -12.84
N HIS A 39 7.09 -4.15 -12.10
CA HIS A 39 7.20 -3.20 -10.99
C HIS A 39 7.33 -3.87 -9.61
N ILE A 40 7.21 -5.20 -9.55
CA ILE A 40 7.56 -5.98 -8.35
C ILE A 40 8.92 -6.60 -8.65
N PRO A 41 9.99 -6.21 -7.94
CA PRO A 41 11.32 -6.70 -8.27
C PRO A 41 11.36 -8.21 -8.18
N HIS A 42 11.94 -8.86 -9.20
CA HIS A 42 12.04 -10.30 -9.28
C HIS A 42 12.84 -10.86 -8.10
N CYS A 43 12.12 -11.35 -7.09
CA CYS A 43 12.71 -12.10 -6.00
C CYS A 43 12.92 -13.53 -6.48
N SER A 44 14.15 -13.86 -6.89
CA SER A 44 14.50 -15.24 -7.27
C SER A 44 14.13 -16.17 -6.12
N PRO A 45 13.45 -17.30 -6.37
CA PRO A 45 13.08 -18.27 -5.33
C PRO A 45 14.31 -18.99 -4.73
N GLY A 46 15.53 -18.58 -5.07
CA GLY A 46 16.75 -19.26 -4.66
C GLY A 46 16.95 -20.57 -5.43
N PRO A 47 18.05 -21.30 -5.14
CA PRO A 47 18.25 -22.63 -5.69
C PRO A 47 17.08 -23.53 -5.26
N ARG A 48 16.74 -24.53 -6.10
CA ARG A 48 15.79 -25.58 -5.69
C ARG A 48 16.21 -26.08 -4.32
N PRO A 49 15.27 -26.25 -3.36
CA PRO A 49 15.61 -26.87 -2.09
C PRO A 49 16.41 -28.14 -2.41
N ALA A 50 17.68 -28.21 -2.00
CA ALA A 50 18.46 -29.43 -2.08
C ALA A 50 17.56 -30.53 -1.54
N SER A 51 17.51 -31.71 -2.18
CA SER A 51 16.65 -32.84 -1.81
C SER A 51 16.81 -33.14 -0.32
N ARG A 52 16.12 -32.36 0.52
CA ARG A 52 15.91 -32.64 1.91
C ARG A 52 15.00 -33.83 1.77
N LEU A 53 15.58 -35.00 2.00
CA LEU A 53 14.91 -35.99 2.80
C LEU A 53 14.20 -35.15 3.87
N ILE A 54 12.90 -34.90 3.67
CA ILE A 54 12.03 -34.62 4.78
C ILE A 54 12.27 -35.86 5.63
N SER A 55 13.17 -35.73 6.60
CA SER A 55 13.51 -36.80 7.50
C SER A 55 12.20 -37.04 8.23
N SER A 56 11.46 -38.03 7.76
CA SER A 56 10.61 -38.80 8.63
C SER A 56 11.57 -39.46 9.62
N PRO A 57 11.62 -39.07 10.91
CA PRO A 57 11.64 -40.17 11.85
C PRO A 57 10.30 -40.87 11.61
N THR A 58 10.38 -42.15 11.27
CA THR A 58 9.25 -43.09 11.37
C THR A 58 8.85 -43.14 12.85
N SER A 59 8.25 -42.06 13.34
CA SER A 59 7.57 -42.02 14.61
C SER A 59 6.14 -42.47 14.31
N PRO A 60 5.53 -43.33 15.14
CA PRO A 60 4.12 -43.67 14.99
C PRO A 60 3.33 -42.36 14.94
N PRO A 61 2.19 -42.30 14.21
CA PRO A 61 1.44 -41.06 14.06
C PRO A 61 1.11 -40.55 15.48
N SER A 62 1.77 -39.47 15.89
CA SER A 62 1.34 -38.73 17.06
C SER A 62 -0.06 -38.27 16.70
N ALA A 63 -1.05 -38.90 17.33
CA ALA A 63 -2.47 -38.63 17.19
C ALA A 63 -2.81 -37.27 17.82
N THR A 64 -2.16 -36.21 17.37
CA THR A 64 -2.70 -34.86 17.54
C THR A 64 -3.60 -34.66 16.34
N PRO A 65 -4.93 -34.67 16.49
CA PRO A 65 -5.84 -34.40 15.38
C PRO A 65 -5.42 -33.06 14.80
N GLY A 66 -5.05 -33.02 13.51
CA GLY A 66 -4.88 -31.74 12.84
C GLY A 66 -6.16 -30.95 13.04
N THR A 67 -6.06 -29.70 13.51
CA THR A 67 -7.23 -28.88 13.81
C THR A 67 -8.09 -28.76 12.56
N GLU A 68 -9.19 -29.51 12.50
CA GLU A 68 -10.15 -29.43 11.42
C GLU A 68 -10.98 -28.16 11.62
N THR A 69 -11.09 -27.35 10.58
CA THR A 69 -11.97 -26.17 10.63
C THR A 69 -13.42 -26.64 10.67
N THR A 70 -14.13 -26.30 11.73
CA THR A 70 -15.56 -26.57 11.89
C THR A 70 -16.38 -25.44 11.26
N SER A 71 -17.61 -25.74 10.84
CA SER A 71 -18.54 -24.78 10.25
C SER A 71 -19.93 -25.00 10.84
N LEU A 72 -20.60 -23.93 11.26
CA LEU A 72 -22.02 -23.99 11.69
C LEU A 72 -22.97 -24.32 10.54
N LEU A 73 -22.50 -24.20 9.29
CA LEU A 73 -23.23 -24.56 8.09
C LEU A 73 -23.13 -26.07 7.77
N TYR A 74 -22.54 -26.87 8.66
CA TYR A 74 -22.40 -28.31 8.51
C TYR A 74 -22.67 -29.09 9.82
N PRO A 75 -23.44 -30.19 9.78
CA PRO A 75 -24.18 -30.72 8.63
C PRO A 75 -25.36 -29.81 8.23
N PRO A 76 -25.85 -29.89 6.97
CA PRO A 76 -26.93 -29.00 6.50
C PRO A 76 -28.33 -29.42 7.00
N THR A 77 -28.43 -30.42 7.88
CA THR A 77 -29.69 -31.04 8.30
C THR A 77 -30.62 -30.09 9.05
N GLY A 78 -30.08 -29.03 9.68
CA GLY A 78 -30.86 -28.02 10.39
C GLY A 78 -31.47 -26.93 9.50
N TYR A 79 -31.23 -26.96 8.19
CA TYR A 79 -31.64 -25.89 7.28
C TYR A 79 -32.77 -26.32 6.35
N LYS A 80 -33.74 -25.43 6.13
CA LYS A 80 -34.83 -25.66 5.17
C LYS A 80 -34.27 -25.65 3.74
N LYS A 81 -34.76 -26.51 2.86
CA LYS A 81 -34.42 -26.42 1.43
C LYS A 81 -35.05 -25.15 0.84
N ALA A 82 -34.24 -24.35 0.15
CA ALA A 82 -34.68 -23.13 -0.52
C ALA A 82 -35.30 -23.42 -1.89
N SER A 83 -34.79 -24.41 -2.63
CA SER A 83 -35.30 -24.75 -3.97
C SER A 83 -36.23 -25.97 -3.97
N VAL A 84 -37.23 -25.94 -4.85
CA VAL A 84 -38.10 -27.11 -5.17
C VAL A 84 -37.36 -28.14 -6.06
N SER A 85 -36.22 -27.76 -6.63
CA SER A 85 -35.39 -28.62 -7.49
C SER A 85 -34.65 -29.71 -6.69
N ASP A 86 -34.24 -30.79 -7.36
CA ASP A 86 -33.41 -31.88 -6.79
C ASP A 86 -31.99 -31.43 -6.37
N VAL A 87 -31.65 -30.17 -6.62
CA VAL A 87 -30.37 -29.56 -6.25
C VAL A 87 -30.45 -29.01 -4.80
N PRO A 88 -29.55 -29.40 -3.89
CA PRO A 88 -29.57 -29.01 -2.48
C PRO A 88 -29.05 -27.58 -2.39
N VAL A 89 -30.01 -26.69 -2.21
CA VAL A 89 -29.80 -25.30 -1.84
C VAL A 89 -30.61 -25.09 -0.59
N TYR A 90 -30.00 -24.50 0.43
CA TYR A 90 -30.59 -24.34 1.76
C TYR A 90 -30.83 -22.86 2.08
N ALA A 91 -31.89 -22.56 2.81
CA ALA A 91 -32.18 -21.23 3.31
C ALA A 91 -31.31 -20.89 4.51
N LEU A 92 -30.81 -19.65 4.58
CA LEU A 92 -29.98 -19.13 5.66
C LEU A 92 -30.45 -17.73 6.05
N SER A 93 -30.79 -17.52 7.32
CA SER A 93 -31.08 -16.15 7.82
C SER A 93 -29.80 -15.33 7.99
N GLY A 94 -29.92 -14.01 7.97
CA GLY A 94 -28.86 -13.05 8.27
C GLY A 94 -28.22 -13.29 9.64
N THR A 95 -29.03 -13.59 10.66
CA THR A 95 -28.52 -13.93 11.99
C THR A 95 -27.68 -15.21 11.98
N GLN A 96 -28.11 -16.24 11.26
CA GLN A 96 -27.31 -17.47 11.10
C GLN A 96 -26.04 -17.22 10.28
N LEU A 97 -26.09 -16.35 9.28
CA LEU A 97 -24.91 -15.94 8.50
C LEU A 97 -23.89 -15.23 9.39
N ALA A 98 -24.33 -14.25 10.19
CA ALA A 98 -23.47 -13.53 11.14
C ALA A 98 -22.80 -14.49 12.14
N GLN A 99 -23.57 -15.41 12.72
CA GLN A 99 -23.06 -16.44 13.62
C GLN A 99 -22.05 -17.36 12.95
N ALA A 100 -22.29 -17.76 11.68
CA ALA A 100 -21.36 -18.60 10.93
C ALA A 100 -20.03 -17.88 10.62
N PHE A 101 -20.09 -16.59 10.31
CA PHE A 101 -18.90 -15.74 10.12
C PHE A 101 -18.11 -15.57 11.41
N ASP A 102 -18.79 -15.27 12.51
CA ASP A 102 -18.17 -15.11 13.82
C ASP A 102 -17.53 -16.40 14.31
N HIS A 103 -18.20 -17.53 14.12
CA HIS A 103 -17.65 -18.85 14.43
C HIS A 103 -16.39 -19.10 13.61
N LEU A 104 -16.43 -18.93 12.29
CA LEU A 104 -15.28 -19.15 11.41
C LEU A 104 -14.09 -18.30 11.81
N ALA A 105 -14.30 -16.98 11.99
CA ALA A 105 -13.28 -16.03 12.41
C ALA A 105 -12.64 -16.38 13.76
N SER A 106 -13.38 -17.09 14.63
CA SER A 106 -12.95 -17.52 15.95
C SER A 106 -12.35 -18.93 16.00
N GLN A 107 -12.23 -19.63 14.86
CA GLN A 107 -11.53 -20.92 14.76
C GLN A 107 -10.08 -20.73 14.33
N PRO A 108 -9.08 -21.43 14.89
CA PRO A 108 -7.70 -21.28 14.46
C PRO A 108 -7.51 -21.79 13.04
N LEU A 109 -6.63 -21.13 12.27
CA LEU A 109 -6.28 -21.58 10.93
C LEU A 109 -5.59 -22.95 10.98
N PRO A 110 -5.70 -23.77 9.92
CA PRO A 110 -4.87 -24.97 9.81
C PRO A 110 -3.36 -24.67 9.85
N SER A 111 -2.55 -25.67 10.17
CA SER A 111 -1.09 -25.52 10.04
C SER A 111 -0.72 -25.26 8.57
N ALA A 112 0.23 -24.34 8.34
CA ALA A 112 0.76 -24.08 6.99
C ALA A 112 1.26 -25.36 6.30
N LYS A 113 1.76 -26.33 7.06
CA LYS A 113 2.22 -27.65 6.55
C LYS A 113 1.10 -28.50 5.93
N HIS A 114 -0.16 -28.24 6.28
CA HIS A 114 -1.31 -28.98 5.76
C HIS A 114 -1.90 -28.34 4.50
N VAL A 115 -1.73 -27.03 4.32
CA VAL A 115 -2.32 -26.27 3.19
C VAL A 115 -1.31 -25.90 2.10
N PHE A 116 -0.02 -25.87 2.41
CA PHE A 116 1.05 -25.75 1.42
C PHE A 116 1.65 -27.13 1.09
N PRO A 117 1.93 -27.44 -0.19
CA PRO A 117 1.99 -26.53 -1.33
C PRO A 117 0.67 -26.34 -2.09
N TRP A 118 -0.47 -26.91 -1.66
CA TRP A 118 -1.74 -26.83 -2.40
C TRP A 118 -2.14 -25.39 -2.74
N LEU A 119 -2.07 -24.47 -1.76
CA LEU A 119 -2.38 -23.05 -1.97
C LEU A 119 -1.48 -22.35 -3.00
N HIS A 120 -0.29 -22.88 -3.34
CA HIS A 120 0.54 -22.32 -4.41
C HIS A 120 -0.05 -22.50 -5.82
N GLY A 121 -1.07 -23.34 -5.98
CA GLY A 121 -1.70 -23.63 -7.27
C GLY A 121 -0.93 -24.69 -8.05
N LEU A 122 -1.40 -25.94 -8.03
CA LEU A 122 -0.65 -27.09 -8.51
C LEU A 122 -1.36 -27.77 -9.67
N HIS A 123 -1.54 -27.03 -10.77
CA HIS A 123 -2.20 -27.53 -11.98
C HIS A 123 -1.46 -28.76 -12.54
N ALA A 124 -2.20 -29.74 -13.07
CA ALA A 124 -1.64 -30.99 -13.58
C ALA A 124 -0.63 -30.79 -14.73
N ASP A 125 -0.88 -29.79 -15.58
CA ASP A 125 -0.06 -29.46 -16.74
C ASP A 125 1.19 -28.63 -16.39
N ASN A 126 1.23 -27.99 -15.21
CA ASN A 126 2.32 -27.08 -14.84
C ASN A 126 3.56 -27.82 -14.34
N GLN A 127 4.36 -28.35 -15.28
CA GLN A 127 5.54 -29.13 -14.94
C GLN A 127 6.57 -28.34 -14.11
N LEU A 128 6.69 -27.02 -14.32
CA LEU A 128 7.67 -26.19 -13.61
C LEU A 128 7.32 -26.08 -12.11
N GLN A 129 6.09 -25.68 -11.81
CA GLN A 129 5.61 -25.52 -10.43
C GLN A 129 5.53 -26.89 -9.71
N LEU A 130 5.10 -27.94 -10.41
CA LEU A 130 5.06 -29.30 -9.87
C LEU A 130 6.46 -29.86 -9.57
N ALA A 131 7.43 -29.66 -10.47
CA ALA A 131 8.80 -30.12 -10.28
C ALA A 131 9.45 -29.47 -9.05
N PHE A 132 9.12 -28.20 -8.79
CA PHE A 132 9.63 -27.46 -7.64
C PHE A 132 9.02 -27.94 -6.32
N PHE A 133 7.69 -27.95 -6.21
CA PHE A 133 7.03 -28.20 -4.91
C PHE A 133 6.85 -29.67 -4.56
N ILE A 134 6.73 -30.54 -5.56
CA ILE A 134 6.16 -31.88 -5.35
C ILE A 134 7.19 -32.99 -5.54
N ALA A 135 8.31 -32.75 -6.25
CA ALA A 135 9.36 -33.74 -6.50
C ALA A 135 8.81 -35.17 -6.81
N ARG A 136 7.68 -35.26 -7.53
CA ARG A 136 6.92 -36.48 -7.91
C ARG A 136 5.90 -37.07 -6.89
N LYS A 137 5.66 -36.46 -5.72
CA LYS A 137 4.60 -36.86 -4.76
C LYS A 137 3.18 -36.40 -5.15
N LYS A 138 2.51 -37.10 -6.07
CA LYS A 138 1.16 -36.74 -6.57
C LYS A 138 0.10 -36.48 -5.49
N SER A 139 0.24 -37.04 -4.28
CA SER A 139 -0.64 -36.81 -3.13
C SER A 139 -0.69 -35.35 -2.68
N LEU A 140 0.40 -34.57 -2.85
CA LEU A 140 0.48 -33.16 -2.45
C LEU A 140 -0.35 -32.22 -3.33
N ARG A 141 -0.89 -32.72 -4.46
CA ARG A 141 -1.87 -31.99 -5.29
C ARG A 141 -3.30 -32.12 -4.76
N ARG A 142 -3.56 -33.10 -3.90
CA ARG A 142 -4.90 -33.34 -3.38
C ARG A 142 -5.31 -32.19 -2.49
N THR A 143 -6.60 -31.89 -2.52
CA THR A 143 -7.24 -30.97 -1.61
C THR A 143 -6.88 -31.33 -0.15
N PRO A 144 -6.41 -30.38 0.66
CA PRO A 144 -6.14 -30.60 2.08
C PRO A 144 -7.39 -31.14 2.80
N ARG A 145 -7.20 -32.21 3.57
CA ARG A 145 -8.27 -32.75 4.41
C ARG A 145 -8.51 -31.81 5.61
N GLY A 146 -9.78 -31.61 5.97
CA GLY A 146 -10.16 -30.80 7.14
C GLY A 146 -10.15 -29.29 6.92
N LEU A 147 -9.90 -28.82 5.69
CA LEU A 147 -10.05 -27.40 5.32
C LEU A 147 -11.49 -27.16 4.86
N ARG A 148 -12.19 -26.24 5.54
CA ARG A 148 -13.57 -25.84 5.25
C ARG A 148 -13.73 -24.35 5.49
N GLY A 149 -14.03 -23.60 4.44
CA GLY A 149 -14.29 -22.16 4.51
C GLY A 149 -15.76 -21.79 4.35
N ILE A 150 -16.02 -20.48 4.33
CA ILE A 150 -17.28 -19.90 3.84
C ILE A 150 -16.93 -18.95 2.70
N THR A 151 -17.66 -19.04 1.59
CA THR A 151 -17.51 -18.15 0.43
C THR A 151 -18.84 -17.46 0.17
N ILE A 152 -18.87 -16.13 0.23
CA ILE A 152 -20.07 -15.35 -0.09
C ILE A 152 -20.02 -14.90 -1.55
N VAL A 153 -21.12 -15.10 -2.27
CA VAL A 153 -21.29 -14.67 -3.66
C VAL A 153 -22.48 -13.72 -3.77
N LYS A 154 -22.25 -12.52 -4.33
CA LYS A 154 -23.33 -11.56 -4.63
C LYS A 154 -23.95 -11.90 -5.98
N ALA A 155 -25.25 -12.19 -6.00
CA ALA A 155 -26.00 -12.32 -7.24
C ALA A 155 -26.05 -10.98 -7.99
N GLY A 156 -26.07 -11.02 -9.33
CA GLY A 156 -25.94 -9.82 -10.18
C GLY A 156 -24.51 -9.36 -10.42
N GLY A 157 -23.54 -9.75 -9.57
CA GLY A 157 -22.10 -9.56 -9.80
C GLY A 157 -21.55 -8.14 -9.59
N ASP A 158 -22.40 -7.12 -9.47
CA ASP A 158 -21.97 -5.76 -9.18
C ASP A 158 -21.56 -5.59 -7.70
N LEU A 159 -20.26 -5.55 -7.42
CA LEU A 159 -19.72 -5.37 -6.07
C LEU A 159 -19.48 -3.90 -5.69
N THR A 160 -19.96 -2.93 -6.49
CA THR A 160 -19.73 -1.50 -6.21
C THR A 160 -20.64 -0.92 -5.13
N HIS A 161 -21.70 -1.65 -4.78
CA HIS A 161 -22.69 -1.36 -3.75
C HIS A 161 -23.25 -2.66 -3.17
N SER A 162 -23.98 -2.58 -2.06
CA SER A 162 -24.59 -3.72 -1.37
C SER A 162 -23.63 -4.90 -1.16
N LYS A 163 -22.40 -4.62 -0.70
CA LYS A 163 -21.31 -5.60 -0.61
C LYS A 163 -21.21 -6.14 0.81
N LEU A 164 -21.41 -7.44 0.99
CA LEU A 164 -21.08 -8.11 2.25
C LEU A 164 -19.58 -8.34 2.40
N LYS A 165 -19.12 -8.48 3.64
CA LYS A 165 -17.74 -8.79 4.02
C LYS A 165 -17.21 -10.01 3.28
N GLY A 166 -16.21 -9.79 2.43
CA GLY A 166 -15.58 -10.84 1.64
C GLY A 166 -16.41 -11.37 0.46
N ALA A 167 -17.52 -10.71 0.09
CA ALA A 167 -18.32 -11.09 -1.06
C ALA A 167 -17.55 -10.96 -2.38
N ILE A 168 -17.74 -11.94 -3.25
CA ILE A 168 -17.15 -12.01 -4.60
C ILE A 168 -18.23 -12.08 -5.67
N ALA A 169 -17.87 -11.75 -6.91
CA ALA A 169 -18.77 -11.87 -8.05
C ALA A 169 -18.85 -13.33 -8.53
N PRO A 170 -19.97 -13.77 -9.14
CA PRO A 170 -20.13 -15.14 -9.64
C PRO A 170 -19.03 -15.57 -10.61
N GLU A 171 -18.56 -14.63 -11.44
CA GLU A 171 -17.53 -14.82 -12.46
C GLU A 171 -16.15 -15.07 -11.86
N GLU A 172 -15.94 -14.80 -10.57
CA GLU A 172 -14.69 -15.11 -9.87
C GLU A 172 -14.57 -16.60 -9.52
N ILE A 173 -15.66 -17.38 -9.60
CA ILE A 173 -15.65 -18.81 -9.27
C ILE A 173 -16.29 -19.71 -10.33
N LEU A 174 -17.21 -19.19 -11.15
CA LEU A 174 -17.88 -19.95 -12.21
C LEU A 174 -17.27 -19.68 -13.58
N GLN A 175 -17.21 -20.72 -14.41
CA GLN A 175 -16.91 -20.55 -15.84
C GLN A 175 -18.06 -19.81 -16.54
N GLY A 176 -17.73 -18.82 -17.37
CA GLY A 176 -18.69 -18.15 -18.23
C GLY A 176 -19.33 -19.08 -19.27
N PRO A 177 -20.43 -18.67 -19.91
CA PRO A 177 -21.10 -19.46 -20.93
C PRO A 177 -20.14 -19.79 -22.08
N SER A 178 -19.93 -21.09 -22.34
CA SER A 178 -19.10 -21.54 -23.46
C SER A 178 -19.90 -21.49 -24.76
N THR A 179 -19.33 -20.91 -25.81
CA THR A 179 -19.90 -20.95 -27.18
C THR A 179 -19.69 -22.30 -27.87
N LEU A 180 -18.95 -23.23 -27.25
CA LEU A 180 -18.66 -24.56 -27.79
C LEU A 180 -19.68 -25.58 -27.27
N ARG A 181 -20.38 -26.25 -28.20
CA ARG A 181 -21.50 -27.18 -27.95
C ARG A 181 -21.18 -28.42 -27.09
N ASP A 182 -19.91 -28.68 -26.77
CA ASP A 182 -19.46 -29.93 -26.12
C ASP A 182 -18.90 -29.78 -24.69
N ARG A 183 -18.99 -28.60 -24.05
CA ARG A 183 -18.52 -28.44 -22.66
C ARG A 183 -19.67 -28.59 -21.65
N PRO A 184 -19.48 -29.35 -20.55
CA PRO A 184 -20.52 -29.56 -19.57
C PRO A 184 -20.96 -28.26 -18.92
N GLU A 185 -22.27 -28.16 -18.71
CA GLU A 185 -22.97 -27.08 -18.03
C GLU A 185 -22.40 -26.85 -16.62
N GLU A 186 -22.12 -25.58 -16.28
CA GLU A 186 -21.96 -25.08 -14.89
C GLU A 186 -20.82 -25.75 -14.09
N CYS A 187 -19.57 -25.32 -14.32
CA CYS A 187 -18.37 -25.79 -13.59
C CYS A 187 -17.61 -24.64 -12.91
N PHE A 188 -16.92 -24.94 -11.81
CA PHE A 188 -15.96 -24.00 -11.23
C PHE A 188 -14.79 -23.71 -12.17
N LEU A 189 -14.19 -22.54 -12.02
CA LEU A 189 -12.97 -22.16 -12.70
C LEU A 189 -11.81 -23.07 -12.27
N GLU A 190 -11.03 -23.52 -13.25
CA GLU A 190 -9.72 -24.12 -12.99
C GLU A 190 -8.72 -22.97 -12.82
N CYS A 191 -8.60 -22.47 -11.59
CA CYS A 191 -7.82 -21.28 -11.28
C CYS A 191 -6.31 -21.55 -11.13
N ASP A 192 -5.90 -22.81 -10.93
CA ASP A 192 -4.48 -23.13 -10.81
C ASP A 192 -3.74 -22.85 -12.13
N PRO A 193 -2.62 -22.08 -12.11
CA PRO A 193 -1.91 -21.73 -13.33
C PRO A 193 -1.35 -22.95 -14.07
N ARG A 194 -1.67 -23.08 -15.36
CA ARG A 194 -1.20 -24.17 -16.23
C ARG A 194 0.28 -24.11 -16.54
N GLU A 195 0.86 -22.91 -16.51
CA GLU A 195 2.23 -22.64 -16.89
C GLU A 195 2.84 -21.59 -15.93
N GLY A 196 4.18 -21.46 -15.98
CA GLY A 196 4.92 -20.51 -15.16
C GLY A 196 5.15 -20.98 -13.73
N PHE A 197 5.86 -20.16 -12.96
CA PHE A 197 6.18 -20.39 -11.55
C PHE A 197 5.87 -19.13 -10.76
N SER A 198 5.12 -19.26 -9.67
CA SER A 198 4.85 -18.15 -8.77
C SER A 198 4.52 -18.66 -7.37
N VAL A 199 5.27 -18.16 -6.39
CA VAL A 199 4.99 -18.34 -4.95
C VAL A 199 3.97 -17.32 -4.42
N ARG A 200 3.45 -16.45 -5.31
CA ARG A 200 2.61 -15.28 -5.00
C ARG A 200 1.28 -15.32 -5.75
N ASN A 201 0.70 -16.50 -5.93
CA ASN A 201 -0.58 -16.67 -6.61
C ASN A 201 -1.75 -16.19 -5.75
N PHE A 202 -1.76 -14.93 -5.31
CA PHE A 202 -2.82 -14.32 -4.51
C PHE A 202 -4.15 -14.27 -5.27
N GLN A 203 -4.09 -14.01 -6.57
CA GLN A 203 -5.23 -13.87 -7.47
C GLN A 203 -6.10 -15.12 -7.63
N ILE A 204 -5.57 -16.31 -7.29
CA ILE A 204 -6.32 -17.58 -7.42
C ILE A 204 -6.98 -17.99 -6.10
N GLN A 205 -6.61 -17.36 -4.98
CA GLN A 205 -6.95 -17.90 -3.65
C GLN A 205 -8.46 -17.88 -3.37
N ALA A 206 -9.19 -16.84 -3.78
CA ALA A 206 -10.64 -16.79 -3.58
C ALA A 206 -11.36 -17.94 -4.31
N CYS A 207 -11.06 -18.11 -5.61
CA CYS A 207 -11.61 -19.23 -6.38
C CYS A 207 -11.19 -20.59 -5.84
N LYS A 208 -9.91 -20.73 -5.47
CA LYS A 208 -9.38 -21.98 -4.96
C LYS A 208 -10.03 -22.37 -3.63
N MET A 209 -10.19 -21.41 -2.72
CA MET A 209 -10.87 -21.62 -1.44
C MET A 209 -12.36 -21.90 -1.61
N ALA A 210 -13.03 -21.32 -2.60
CA ALA A 210 -14.44 -21.64 -2.89
C ALA A 210 -14.68 -23.14 -3.15
N THR A 211 -13.68 -23.85 -3.68
CA THR A 211 -13.76 -25.30 -3.90
C THR A 211 -13.81 -26.14 -2.62
N VAL A 212 -13.46 -25.53 -1.49
CA VAL A 212 -13.45 -26.12 -0.14
C VAL A 212 -14.29 -25.33 0.86
N SER A 213 -15.30 -24.60 0.38
CA SER A 213 -16.16 -23.76 1.23
C SER A 213 -17.62 -24.14 1.14
N ASP A 214 -18.36 -23.92 2.22
CA ASP A 214 -19.80 -23.68 2.13
C ASP A 214 -20.03 -22.36 1.40
N ILE A 215 -20.86 -22.37 0.35
CA ILE A 215 -21.07 -21.18 -0.50
C ILE A 215 -22.42 -20.57 -0.16
N VAL A 216 -22.42 -19.28 0.18
CA VAL A 216 -23.62 -18.51 0.51
C VAL A 216 -23.88 -17.51 -0.61
N VAL A 217 -25.08 -17.51 -1.16
CA VAL A 217 -25.51 -16.57 -2.20
C VAL A 217 -26.52 -15.59 -1.62
N TYR A 218 -26.34 -14.30 -1.91
CA TYR A 218 -27.29 -13.26 -1.52
C TYR A 218 -27.57 -12.31 -2.69
N GLY A 219 -28.66 -11.56 -2.62
CA GLY A 219 -29.02 -10.52 -3.59
C GLY A 219 -29.19 -9.16 -2.91
N ASP A 220 -29.11 -8.10 -3.70
CA ASP A 220 -29.50 -6.73 -3.30
C ASP A 220 -30.97 -6.46 -3.64
N ALA A 221 -31.44 -5.22 -3.42
CA ALA A 221 -32.80 -4.82 -3.72
C ALA A 221 -33.15 -4.88 -5.23
N GLY A 222 -32.15 -4.76 -6.11
CA GLY A 222 -32.33 -4.85 -7.56
C GLY A 222 -32.34 -6.28 -8.10
N THR A 223 -31.92 -7.25 -7.30
CA THR A 223 -31.79 -8.64 -7.71
C THR A 223 -33.00 -9.46 -7.29
N SER A 224 -33.68 -10.10 -8.25
CA SER A 224 -34.86 -10.90 -7.94
C SER A 224 -34.50 -12.19 -7.18
N ALA A 225 -35.37 -12.65 -6.27
CA ALA A 225 -35.15 -13.90 -5.52
C ALA A 225 -34.93 -15.11 -6.45
N GLY A 226 -35.64 -15.16 -7.59
CA GLY A 226 -35.46 -16.21 -8.60
C GLY A 226 -34.08 -16.20 -9.25
N GLU A 227 -33.43 -15.04 -9.40
CA GLU A 227 -32.05 -14.95 -9.90
C GLU A 227 -31.04 -15.45 -8.88
N VAL A 228 -31.23 -15.12 -7.60
CA VAL A 228 -30.42 -15.61 -6.48
C VAL A 228 -30.51 -17.12 -6.39
N GLU A 229 -31.72 -17.68 -6.39
CA GLU A 229 -31.95 -19.13 -6.36
C GLU A 229 -31.37 -19.85 -7.59
N ARG A 230 -31.56 -19.28 -8.78
CA ARG A 230 -31.00 -19.83 -10.01
C ARG A 230 -29.47 -19.90 -9.90
N LEU A 231 -28.82 -18.81 -9.49
CA LEU A 231 -27.36 -18.77 -9.31
C LEU A 231 -26.89 -19.80 -8.27
N ALA A 232 -27.56 -19.87 -7.12
CA ALA A 232 -27.26 -20.88 -6.09
C ALA A 232 -27.41 -22.31 -6.62
N GLY A 233 -28.43 -22.57 -7.45
CA GLY A 233 -28.59 -23.84 -8.16
C GLY A 233 -27.40 -24.17 -9.07
N LYS A 234 -26.91 -23.19 -9.84
CA LYS A 234 -25.71 -23.37 -10.69
C LYS A 234 -24.47 -23.69 -9.86
N ILE A 235 -24.26 -22.94 -8.78
CA ILE A 235 -23.13 -23.12 -7.86
C ILE A 235 -23.18 -24.51 -7.22
N SER A 236 -24.35 -24.95 -6.73
CA SER A 236 -24.51 -26.25 -6.10
C SER A 236 -24.23 -27.41 -7.07
N LYS A 237 -24.66 -27.30 -8.33
CA LYS A 237 -24.28 -28.27 -9.38
C LYS A 237 -22.78 -28.27 -9.66
N ALA A 238 -22.17 -27.09 -9.80
CA ALA A 238 -20.73 -26.94 -10.03
C ALA A 238 -19.91 -27.53 -8.88
N GLN A 239 -20.30 -27.26 -7.64
CA GLN A 239 -19.66 -27.76 -6.41
C GLN A 239 -19.70 -29.29 -6.36
N ARG A 240 -20.84 -29.91 -6.67
CA ARG A 240 -20.99 -31.37 -6.74
C ARG A 240 -20.22 -32.01 -7.89
N ALA A 241 -20.20 -31.36 -9.05
CA ALA A 241 -19.41 -31.82 -10.19
C ALA A 241 -17.91 -31.81 -9.84
N TRP A 242 -17.46 -30.76 -9.17
CA TRP A 242 -16.08 -30.61 -8.70
C TRP A 242 -15.70 -31.69 -7.67
N GLN A 243 -16.54 -31.93 -6.66
CA GLN A 243 -16.33 -32.99 -5.67
C GLN A 243 -16.21 -34.37 -6.33
N ARG A 244 -17.16 -34.73 -7.22
CA ARG A 244 -17.12 -36.00 -7.97
C ARG A 244 -15.84 -36.17 -8.78
N ARG A 245 -15.33 -35.08 -9.38
CA ARG A 245 -14.09 -35.07 -10.18
C ARG A 245 -12.84 -35.34 -9.33
N LEU A 246 -12.76 -34.78 -8.12
CA LEU A 246 -11.56 -34.86 -7.28
C LEU A 246 -11.52 -36.09 -6.38
N GLU A 247 -12.65 -36.50 -5.81
CA GLU A 247 -12.72 -37.52 -4.76
C GLU A 247 -13.17 -38.89 -5.27
N GLY A 248 -13.67 -38.95 -6.52
CA GLY A 248 -14.27 -40.15 -7.12
C GLY A 248 -15.71 -40.39 -6.63
N PRO A 249 -16.45 -41.33 -7.25
CA PRO A 249 -17.88 -41.53 -6.98
C PRO A 249 -18.19 -42.09 -5.57
N ASN A 250 -17.21 -42.68 -4.89
CA ASN A 250 -17.43 -43.44 -3.64
C ASN A 250 -16.91 -42.74 -2.38
N ASN A 251 -16.23 -41.59 -2.50
CA ASN A 251 -15.71 -40.87 -1.34
C ASN A 251 -16.57 -39.63 -1.09
N THR A 252 -17.27 -39.61 0.04
CA THR A 252 -18.30 -38.63 0.42
C THR A 252 -18.03 -38.04 1.81
N GLU A 253 -16.77 -38.08 2.27
CA GLU A 253 -16.48 -37.91 3.70
C GLU A 253 -16.99 -36.59 4.28
N ARG A 254 -17.07 -35.46 3.52
CA ARG A 254 -17.86 -34.26 3.89
C ARG A 254 -18.29 -33.42 2.68
N PRO A 255 -19.59 -33.36 2.31
CA PRO A 255 -20.04 -32.43 1.29
C PRO A 255 -19.98 -30.98 1.78
N TYR A 256 -19.51 -30.10 0.90
CA TYR A 256 -19.74 -28.65 0.97
C TYR A 256 -21.15 -28.33 0.48
N ASN A 257 -21.78 -27.33 1.11
CA ASN A 257 -23.18 -27.00 0.88
C ASN A 257 -23.31 -25.62 0.23
N THR A 258 -24.45 -25.40 -0.43
CA THR A 258 -24.81 -24.10 -0.99
C THR A 258 -26.05 -23.54 -0.28
N PHE A 259 -26.00 -22.27 0.11
CA PHE A 259 -27.04 -21.57 0.84
C PHE A 259 -27.50 -20.32 0.10
N VAL A 260 -28.74 -19.90 0.36
CA VAL A 260 -29.31 -18.62 -0.07
C VAL A 260 -29.70 -17.83 1.17
N VAL A 261 -29.26 -16.57 1.25
CA VAL A 261 -29.69 -15.66 2.30
C VAL A 261 -31.14 -15.27 2.07
N THR A 262 -32.00 -15.51 3.05
CA THR A 262 -33.44 -15.23 2.95
C THR A 262 -33.83 -13.81 3.33
N ASP A 263 -33.04 -13.18 4.19
CA ASP A 263 -33.30 -11.81 4.63
C ASP A 263 -32.82 -10.80 3.59
N SER A 264 -33.52 -9.67 3.51
CA SER A 264 -33.16 -8.59 2.58
C SER A 264 -31.83 -7.95 2.96
N TYR A 265 -31.15 -7.33 1.98
CA TYR A 265 -29.93 -6.59 2.23
C TYR A 265 -30.11 -5.47 3.26
N SER A 266 -31.20 -4.71 3.17
CA SER A 266 -31.53 -3.62 4.11
C SER A 266 -31.69 -4.10 5.57
N TYR A 267 -32.20 -5.33 5.76
CA TYR A 267 -32.23 -5.95 7.09
C TYR A 267 -30.80 -6.25 7.59
N LEU A 268 -29.93 -6.81 6.73
CA LEU A 268 -28.53 -7.05 7.11
C LEU A 268 -27.80 -5.75 7.45
N GLU A 269 -28.11 -4.65 6.74
CA GLU A 269 -27.53 -3.34 7.03
C GLU A 269 -27.91 -2.81 8.40
N THR A 270 -29.17 -2.97 8.77
CA THR A 270 -29.70 -2.45 10.02
C THR A 270 -29.27 -3.32 11.22
N ASP A 271 -29.42 -4.63 11.10
CA ASP A 271 -29.29 -5.56 12.23
C ASP A 271 -27.93 -6.30 12.28
N HIS A 272 -27.16 -6.30 11.19
CA HIS A 272 -25.88 -7.02 11.07
C HIS A 272 -24.78 -6.17 10.40
N ALA A 273 -24.64 -4.91 10.84
CA ALA A 273 -23.72 -3.93 10.26
C ALA A 273 -22.25 -4.41 10.13
N ASP A 274 -21.78 -5.30 11.00
CA ASP A 274 -20.43 -5.89 10.98
C ASP A 274 -20.19 -6.82 9.76
N LEU A 275 -21.24 -7.21 9.05
CA LEU A 275 -21.17 -7.95 7.79
C LEU A 275 -21.13 -7.03 6.57
N ILE A 276 -21.34 -5.72 6.72
CA ILE A 276 -21.54 -4.81 5.60
C ILE A 276 -20.23 -4.11 5.26
N ALA A 277 -19.68 -4.41 4.08
CA ALA A 277 -18.52 -3.71 3.56
C ALA A 277 -18.92 -2.41 2.84
N LEU A 278 -19.97 -2.46 2.01
CA LEU A 278 -20.55 -1.30 1.34
C LEU A 278 -22.07 -1.33 1.49
N ASP A 279 -22.67 -0.22 1.87
CA ASP A 279 -24.13 -0.11 1.97
C ASP A 279 -24.83 -0.12 0.58
N SER A 280 -26.15 0.04 0.58
CA SER A 280 -27.00 0.03 -0.61
C SER A 280 -26.62 1.09 -1.63
N GLU A 281 -26.08 2.21 -1.17
CA GLU A 281 -25.63 3.34 -1.99
C GLU A 281 -24.16 3.21 -2.44
N GLY A 282 -23.45 2.20 -1.93
CA GLY A 282 -22.04 1.96 -2.24
C GLY A 282 -21.06 2.76 -1.38
N CYS A 283 -21.52 3.32 -0.26
CA CYS A 283 -20.69 3.97 0.73
C CYS A 283 -20.10 2.97 1.72
N MET A 284 -18.89 3.26 2.22
CA MET A 284 -18.22 2.42 3.21
C MET A 284 -18.81 2.64 4.60
N THR A 285 -19.13 1.55 5.31
CA THR A 285 -19.71 1.60 6.66
C THR A 285 -18.67 1.80 7.76
N SER A 286 -17.38 1.67 7.43
CA SER A 286 -16.24 1.62 8.37
C SER A 286 -16.29 0.47 9.39
N LYS A 287 -17.27 -0.45 9.30
CA LYS A 287 -17.38 -1.64 10.17
C LYS A 287 -16.51 -2.80 9.70
N VAL A 288 -16.32 -2.90 8.39
CA VAL A 288 -15.44 -3.88 7.75
C VAL A 288 -14.24 -3.14 7.18
N MET A 289 -13.04 -3.62 7.50
CA MET A 289 -11.81 -3.05 6.96
C MET A 289 -11.73 -3.24 5.44
N ASP A 290 -11.44 -2.14 4.75
CA ASP A 290 -11.13 -2.11 3.32
C ASP A 290 -9.64 -1.78 3.13
N PHE A 291 -8.95 -2.56 2.29
CA PHE A 291 -7.50 -2.43 2.11
C PHE A 291 -7.11 -1.11 1.46
N PHE A 292 -7.87 -0.63 0.48
CA PHE A 292 -7.56 0.60 -0.26
C PHE A 292 -7.80 1.83 0.61
N HIS A 293 -8.92 1.85 1.32
CA HIS A 293 -9.23 2.91 2.27
C HIS A 293 -8.22 2.95 3.42
N TRP A 294 -7.86 1.79 4.00
CA TRP A 294 -6.88 1.76 5.08
C TRP A 294 -5.47 2.11 4.61
N GLU A 295 -5.04 1.67 3.43
CA GLU A 295 -3.77 2.12 2.85
C GLU A 295 -3.77 3.64 2.66
N ARG A 296 -4.86 4.21 2.11
CA ARG A 296 -5.01 5.66 1.95
C ARG A 296 -4.93 6.41 3.28
N LEU A 297 -5.60 5.91 4.32
CA LEU A 297 -5.52 6.48 5.67
C LEU A 297 -4.09 6.46 6.21
N GLU A 298 -3.39 5.33 6.08
CA GLU A 298 -2.00 5.19 6.52
C GLU A 298 -1.04 6.08 5.73
N MET A 299 -1.26 6.24 4.41
CA MET A 299 -0.49 7.15 3.57
C MET A 299 -0.67 8.59 4.07
N CYS A 300 -1.91 9.05 4.25
CA CYS A 300 -2.20 10.40 4.73
C CYS A 300 -1.69 10.65 6.15
N ALA A 301 -1.77 9.66 7.03
CA ALA A 301 -1.27 9.79 8.40
C ALA A 301 0.25 9.90 8.41
N MET A 302 0.93 9.10 7.58
CA MET A 302 2.38 9.15 7.43
C MET A 302 2.86 10.46 6.78
N SER A 303 2.13 10.97 5.78
CA SER A 303 2.49 12.17 5.04
C SER A 303 1.80 13.44 5.55
N ALA A 304 1.10 13.38 6.70
CA ALA A 304 0.31 14.47 7.27
C ALA A 304 1.06 15.83 7.16
N PRO A 305 0.38 16.94 6.82
CA PRO A 305 1.06 18.20 6.53
C PRO A 305 2.04 18.61 7.62
N ALA A 306 3.31 18.79 7.26
CA ALA A 306 4.34 19.21 8.19
C ALA A 306 5.22 20.28 7.57
N GLU A 307 5.62 21.24 8.41
CA GLU A 307 6.43 22.39 7.99
C GLU A 307 7.86 21.97 7.66
N ILE A 308 8.24 22.11 6.39
CA ILE A 308 9.58 21.78 5.91
C ILE A 308 10.52 22.99 5.98
N ALA A 309 10.03 24.21 5.74
CA ALA A 309 10.75 25.46 5.98
C ALA A 309 9.75 26.55 6.41
N SER A 310 10.23 27.72 6.81
CA SER A 310 9.38 28.83 7.29
C SER A 310 8.21 29.07 6.35
N ASN A 311 7.00 28.88 6.87
CA ASN A 311 5.73 29.05 6.15
C ASN A 311 5.54 28.13 4.92
N VAL A 312 6.26 27.01 4.81
CA VAL A 312 6.08 26.03 3.74
C VAL A 312 5.93 24.61 4.29
N TRP A 313 4.80 24.00 3.96
CA TRP A 313 4.40 22.67 4.38
C TRP A 313 4.45 21.68 3.21
N LEU A 314 4.69 20.41 3.55
CA LEU A 314 4.60 19.28 2.63
C LEU A 314 3.55 18.31 3.15
N GLY A 315 2.59 17.91 2.32
CA GLY A 315 1.52 16.99 2.73
C GLY A 315 0.73 16.38 1.59
N PRO A 316 -0.23 15.48 1.88
CA PRO A 316 -1.13 14.92 0.88
C PRO A 316 -2.15 15.96 0.44
N THR A 317 -2.73 15.75 -0.75
CA THR A 317 -3.92 16.49 -1.17
C THR A 317 -5.02 16.31 -0.11
N PRO A 318 -5.58 17.41 0.44
CA PRO A 318 -6.66 17.34 1.42
C PRO A 318 -7.84 16.52 0.91
N ASP A 319 -8.26 15.52 1.71
CA ASP A 319 -9.31 14.57 1.34
C ASP A 319 -10.44 14.58 2.38
N PRO A 320 -11.59 15.22 2.06
CA PRO A 320 -12.72 15.31 2.98
C PRO A 320 -13.29 13.94 3.39
N SER A 321 -13.10 12.89 2.57
CA SER A 321 -13.66 11.56 2.84
C SER A 321 -13.01 10.85 4.03
N ILE A 322 -11.83 11.32 4.45
CA ILE A 322 -11.04 10.74 5.55
C ILE A 322 -10.77 11.72 6.70
N ALA A 323 -11.08 13.01 6.54
CA ALA A 323 -10.73 14.08 7.48
C ALA A 323 -11.27 13.90 8.91
N GLY A 324 -12.32 13.11 9.11
CA GLY A 324 -12.91 12.80 10.43
C GLY A 324 -12.36 11.56 11.13
N HIS A 325 -11.44 10.81 10.51
CA HIS A 325 -10.96 9.55 11.06
C HIS A 325 -10.00 9.78 12.25
N GLU A 326 -10.10 8.98 13.31
CA GLU A 326 -9.30 9.15 14.54
C GLU A 326 -7.79 9.19 14.28
N VAL A 327 -7.32 8.42 13.31
CA VAL A 327 -5.91 8.34 12.88
C VAL A 327 -5.38 9.65 12.29
N LEU A 328 -6.26 10.52 11.77
CA LEU A 328 -5.90 11.78 11.10
C LEU A 328 -6.18 13.03 11.93
N ARG A 329 -6.67 12.88 13.17
CA ARG A 329 -6.94 14.03 14.06
C ARG A 329 -5.65 14.79 14.32
N THR A 330 -5.52 15.92 13.64
CA THR A 330 -4.44 16.87 13.80
C THR A 330 -5.10 18.22 14.00
N ASP A 331 -5.36 18.56 15.27
CA ASP A 331 -5.96 19.85 15.65
C ASP A 331 -5.01 21.05 15.33
N ASP A 332 -3.80 20.77 14.84
CA ASP A 332 -2.69 21.71 14.65
C ASP A 332 -2.37 22.05 13.18
N VAL A 333 -3.13 21.57 12.19
CA VAL A 333 -2.85 21.90 10.77
C VAL A 333 -3.38 23.30 10.45
N PRO A 334 -2.53 24.25 9.99
CA PRO A 334 -2.99 25.59 9.67
C PRO A 334 -3.82 25.62 8.38
N THR A 335 -4.67 26.62 8.24
CA THR A 335 -5.23 27.01 6.95
C THR A 335 -4.12 27.51 6.04
N PHE A 336 -4.12 27.09 4.78
CA PHE A 336 -3.11 27.48 3.79
C PHE A 336 -3.61 28.63 2.91
N ASP A 337 -2.73 29.58 2.63
CA ASP A 337 -3.00 30.73 1.75
C ASP A 337 -2.72 30.40 0.28
N ILE A 338 -1.85 29.42 0.01
CA ILE A 338 -1.46 28.96 -1.33
C ILE A 338 -1.31 27.44 -1.30
N MET A 339 -1.80 26.76 -2.33
CA MET A 339 -1.53 25.33 -2.54
C MET A 339 -0.81 25.11 -3.86
N ILE A 340 0.21 24.24 -3.84
CA ILE A 340 1.00 23.86 -5.01
C ILE A 340 0.84 22.36 -5.23
N GLU A 341 0.09 21.99 -6.27
CA GLU A 341 -0.12 20.60 -6.67
C GLU A 341 1.01 20.15 -7.59
N ALA A 342 1.79 19.16 -7.13
CA ALA A 342 2.77 18.49 -7.96
C ALA A 342 2.11 17.34 -8.73
N SER A 343 2.22 17.35 -10.06
CA SER A 343 1.62 16.33 -10.93
C SER A 343 2.42 16.05 -12.19
N ASP A 344 2.43 14.81 -12.66
CA ASP A 344 3.14 14.38 -13.87
C ASP A 344 2.68 15.08 -15.16
N ILE A 345 1.44 15.59 -15.20
CA ILE A 345 0.89 16.29 -16.37
C ILE A 345 1.13 17.80 -16.36
N ALA A 346 1.64 18.34 -15.25
CA ALA A 346 1.86 19.77 -15.10
C ALA A 346 3.06 20.24 -15.91
N GLN A 347 2.99 21.48 -16.39
CA GLN A 347 4.12 22.18 -17.02
C GLN A 347 4.78 23.10 -16.02
N ILE A 348 6.05 23.43 -16.26
CA ILE A 348 6.74 24.38 -15.40
C ILE A 348 6.07 25.77 -15.47
N PRO A 349 5.78 26.42 -14.33
CA PRO A 349 5.16 27.74 -14.34
C PRO A 349 6.08 28.79 -14.98
N ASP A 350 5.50 29.73 -15.71
CA ASP A 350 6.18 30.90 -16.27
C ASP A 350 5.93 32.16 -15.44
N SER A 351 6.69 33.24 -15.70
CA SER A 351 6.57 34.49 -14.94
C SER A 351 5.15 35.09 -14.97
N ARG A 352 4.41 34.91 -16.08
CA ARG A 352 3.01 35.37 -16.19
C ARG A 352 2.08 34.64 -15.22
N THR A 353 2.33 33.36 -14.99
CA THR A 353 1.57 32.56 -14.02
C THR A 353 1.75 33.13 -12.61
N TYR A 354 2.97 33.52 -12.24
CA TYR A 354 3.24 34.15 -10.95
C TYR A 354 2.60 35.55 -10.84
N ASP A 355 2.65 36.36 -11.89
CA ASP A 355 2.01 37.69 -11.91
C ASP A 355 0.50 37.60 -11.65
N VAL A 356 -0.19 36.66 -12.32
CA VAL A 356 -1.64 36.45 -12.14
C VAL A 356 -1.95 35.96 -10.71
N LEU A 357 -1.13 35.09 -10.14
CA LEU A 357 -1.29 34.64 -8.76
C LEU A 357 -1.05 35.78 -7.76
N GLU A 358 -0.05 36.62 -7.97
CA GLU A 358 0.21 37.81 -7.14
C GLU A 358 -0.98 38.77 -7.19
N ASP A 359 -1.50 39.10 -8.38
CA ASP A 359 -2.66 39.98 -8.53
C ASP A 359 -3.91 39.42 -7.85
N LEU A 360 -4.10 38.09 -7.88
CA LEU A 360 -5.21 37.42 -7.20
C LEU A 360 -5.02 37.46 -5.68
N LEU A 361 -3.82 37.20 -5.18
CA LEU A 361 -3.48 37.24 -3.76
C LEU A 361 -3.51 38.65 -3.15
N GLU A 362 -3.31 39.69 -3.97
CA GLU A 362 -3.39 41.11 -3.59
C GLU A 362 -4.79 41.72 -3.82
N GLY A 363 -5.77 40.93 -4.29
CA GLY A 363 -7.14 41.39 -4.53
C GLY A 363 -7.26 42.40 -5.69
N ARG A 364 -6.28 42.42 -6.60
CA ARG A 364 -6.24 43.32 -7.77
C ARG A 364 -7.05 42.78 -8.96
N THR A 365 -7.54 41.55 -8.88
CA THR A 365 -8.38 40.92 -9.92
C THR A 365 -9.88 41.03 -9.56
N GLN A 366 -10.74 41.17 -10.59
CA GLN A 366 -12.20 41.12 -10.44
C GLN A 366 -12.75 39.68 -10.38
N ILE A 367 -11.89 38.68 -10.12
CA ILE A 367 -12.28 37.28 -10.12
C ILE A 367 -12.89 36.96 -8.74
N GLU A 368 -14.21 36.80 -8.69
CA GLU A 368 -14.90 36.33 -7.48
C GLU A 368 -14.48 34.89 -7.16
N MET A 369 -13.67 34.72 -6.11
CA MET A 369 -13.37 33.40 -5.57
C MET A 369 -14.56 32.89 -4.76
N ALA A 370 -14.86 31.60 -4.88
CA ALA A 370 -15.83 30.96 -4.00
C ALA A 370 -15.37 31.08 -2.53
N GLU A 371 -16.32 31.21 -1.61
CA GLU A 371 -16.03 31.33 -0.18
C GLU A 371 -15.18 30.13 0.30
N GLY A 372 -13.98 30.41 0.82
CA GLY A 372 -13.02 29.39 1.26
C GLY A 372 -12.15 28.77 0.16
N ALA A 373 -12.18 29.26 -1.08
CA ALA A 373 -11.28 28.80 -2.13
C ALA A 373 -9.84 29.30 -1.90
N VAL A 374 -8.87 28.39 -2.01
CA VAL A 374 -7.44 28.70 -1.89
C VAL A 374 -6.83 28.70 -3.29
N PRO A 375 -6.01 29.71 -3.67
CA PRO A 375 -5.30 29.73 -4.94
C PRO A 375 -4.42 28.49 -5.13
N GLN A 376 -4.53 27.85 -6.30
CA GLN A 376 -3.77 26.66 -6.66
C GLN A 376 -2.79 26.94 -7.81
N LEU A 377 -1.57 26.45 -7.66
CA LEU A 377 -0.52 26.41 -8.69
C LEU A 377 -0.18 24.95 -8.99
N GLU A 378 -0.05 24.59 -10.27
CA GLU A 378 0.44 23.27 -10.67
C GLU A 378 1.96 23.31 -10.90
N PHE A 379 2.68 22.25 -10.50
CA PHE A 379 4.13 22.11 -10.74
C PHE A 379 4.46 20.69 -11.25
N PRO A 380 5.46 20.51 -12.14
CA PRO A 380 5.85 19.18 -12.62
C PRO A 380 6.19 18.21 -11.48
N GLY A 381 5.59 17.02 -11.53
CA GLY A 381 5.84 15.94 -10.58
C GLY A 381 7.28 15.42 -10.60
N SER A 382 7.69 14.81 -9.49
CA SER A 382 8.95 14.07 -9.36
C SER A 382 9.07 13.00 -10.46
N GLY A 383 10.18 12.96 -11.18
CA GLY A 383 10.38 12.08 -12.32
C GLY A 383 9.87 12.62 -13.67
N ALA A 384 9.15 13.74 -13.72
CA ALA A 384 8.70 14.35 -14.97
C ALA A 384 9.86 15.02 -15.74
N ILE A 385 10.84 15.59 -15.05
CA ILE A 385 12.01 16.25 -15.65
C ILE A 385 13.15 15.24 -15.81
N MET A 386 13.36 14.74 -17.04
CA MET A 386 14.25 13.60 -17.30
C MET A 386 15.67 13.99 -17.77
N PRO A 387 16.74 13.36 -17.23
CA PRO A 387 18.12 13.46 -17.75
C PRO A 387 18.30 12.79 -19.13
N PRO A 388 19.23 13.24 -19.99
CA PRO A 388 20.13 14.41 -19.90
C PRO A 388 19.56 15.66 -20.60
N THR A 389 18.26 15.65 -20.93
CA THR A 389 17.61 16.56 -21.88
C THR A 389 16.87 17.72 -21.23
N TRP A 390 17.07 17.97 -19.92
CA TRP A 390 16.40 19.10 -19.27
C TRP A 390 16.78 20.41 -19.97
N SER A 391 15.76 21.15 -20.36
CA SER A 391 15.91 22.46 -20.99
C SER A 391 16.40 23.47 -19.96
N GLN A 392 17.10 24.52 -20.42
CA GLN A 392 17.43 25.64 -19.53
C GLN A 392 16.15 26.26 -18.95
N ASN A 393 15.05 26.28 -19.72
CA ASN A 393 13.75 26.75 -19.26
C ASN A 393 13.21 25.96 -18.05
N GLU A 394 13.35 24.63 -18.04
CA GLU A 394 12.93 23.80 -16.90
C GLU A 394 13.80 24.05 -15.66
N VAL A 395 15.10 24.28 -15.83
CA VAL A 395 15.98 24.62 -14.72
C VAL A 395 15.68 26.02 -14.19
N ASP A 396 15.52 26.99 -15.09
CA ASP A 396 15.24 28.38 -14.78
C ASP A 396 13.89 28.49 -14.05
N GLY A 397 12.85 27.81 -14.55
CA GLY A 397 11.54 27.80 -13.92
C GLY A 397 11.53 27.09 -12.56
N LEU A 398 12.38 26.09 -12.31
CA LEU A 398 12.49 25.44 -11.00
C LEU A 398 13.16 26.37 -9.98
N VAL A 399 14.21 27.10 -10.39
CA VAL A 399 14.86 28.11 -9.56
C VAL A 399 13.92 29.29 -9.29
N GLU A 400 13.19 29.75 -10.32
CA GLU A 400 12.17 30.81 -10.20
C GLU A 400 11.04 30.39 -9.27
N ALA A 401 10.55 29.15 -9.36
CA ALA A 401 9.56 28.59 -8.44
C ALA A 401 10.05 28.63 -6.99
N CYS A 402 11.27 28.16 -6.72
CA CYS A 402 11.83 28.18 -5.37
C CYS A 402 11.95 29.62 -4.82
N SER A 403 12.39 30.55 -5.65
CA SER A 403 12.49 31.99 -5.31
C SER A 403 11.11 32.61 -5.05
N TRP A 404 10.11 32.34 -5.90
CA TRP A 404 8.75 32.83 -5.74
C TRP A 404 8.11 32.28 -4.46
N ILE A 405 8.20 30.97 -4.21
CA ILE A 405 7.70 30.34 -2.98
C ILE A 405 8.34 30.99 -1.75
N TYR A 406 9.66 31.21 -1.78
CA TYR A 406 10.36 31.85 -0.66
C TYR A 406 9.87 33.28 -0.40
N ARG A 407 9.68 34.09 -1.45
CA ARG A 407 9.16 35.46 -1.32
C ARG A 407 7.78 35.48 -0.67
N GLN A 408 6.86 34.64 -1.16
CA GLN A 408 5.51 34.54 -0.62
C GLN A 408 5.53 34.07 0.85
N ALA A 409 6.34 33.05 1.16
CA ALA A 409 6.44 32.48 2.49
C ALA A 409 7.12 33.39 3.53
N ASN A 410 7.98 34.33 3.11
CA ASN A 410 8.77 35.17 4.03
C ASN A 410 8.42 36.67 3.93
N GLY A 411 7.38 37.05 3.17
CA GLY A 411 6.95 38.46 3.07
C GLY A 411 7.96 39.40 2.39
N VAL A 412 8.86 38.86 1.55
CA VAL A 412 9.94 39.64 0.93
C VAL A 412 9.41 40.41 -0.28
N VAL A 413 9.34 41.74 -0.17
CA VAL A 413 8.94 42.64 -1.25
C VAL A 413 10.12 42.91 -2.21
N ASP A 414 9.88 42.80 -3.52
CA ASP A 414 10.90 43.05 -4.54
C ASP A 414 11.26 44.56 -4.61
N ASP A 415 12.51 44.92 -4.28
CA ASP A 415 13.04 46.28 -4.40
C ASP A 415 12.95 46.84 -5.84
N ARG A 416 12.83 45.97 -6.86
CA ARG A 416 12.67 46.38 -8.26
C ARG A 416 11.35 47.09 -8.52
N LYS A 417 10.23 46.62 -7.96
CA LYS A 417 8.91 47.30 -8.09
C LYS A 417 8.87 48.66 -7.37
N ARG A 418 9.70 48.86 -6.34
CA ARG A 418 9.81 50.13 -5.57
C ARG A 418 10.53 51.24 -6.35
N ARG A 419 11.39 50.89 -7.31
CA ARG A 419 12.11 51.86 -8.15
C ARG A 419 11.25 52.44 -9.27
N ASP A 420 10.39 51.62 -9.88
CA ASP A 420 9.51 52.06 -10.97
C ASP A 420 8.34 52.91 -10.48
N SER A 421 7.85 52.67 -9.26
CA SER A 421 6.81 53.50 -8.63
C SER A 421 7.32 54.85 -8.13
N LYS A 422 8.64 55.01 -7.90
CA LYS A 422 9.29 56.29 -7.56
C LYS A 422 9.60 57.21 -8.76
N MET A 423 9.32 56.79 -10.00
CA MET A 423 9.32 57.68 -11.17
C MET A 423 7.96 58.31 -11.48
N SER A 424 7.03 58.29 -10.51
CA SER A 424 5.75 59.00 -10.58
C SER A 424 5.91 60.39 -9.93
N LEU A 425 5.51 61.41 -10.67
CA LEU A 425 5.66 62.84 -10.39
C LEU A 425 5.08 63.29 -9.04
N GLY A 426 5.84 64.13 -8.33
CA GLY A 426 5.35 65.03 -7.27
C GLY A 426 5.70 64.59 -5.85
N ALA A 427 6.79 65.15 -5.28
CA ALA A 427 6.92 65.20 -3.83
C ALA A 427 5.87 66.20 -3.31
N GLU A 428 4.86 65.73 -2.59
CA GLU A 428 3.98 66.63 -1.83
C GLU A 428 4.80 67.20 -0.67
N VAL A 429 5.06 68.51 -0.78
CA VAL A 429 5.69 69.31 0.26
C VAL A 429 4.56 69.86 1.13
N ASP A 430 4.71 69.81 2.45
CA ASP A 430 3.77 70.48 3.34
C ASP A 430 3.86 72.01 3.18
N SER A 431 2.92 72.73 3.82
CA SER A 431 2.81 74.20 3.70
C SER A 431 4.03 74.97 4.21
N ASP A 432 4.97 74.32 4.89
CA ASP A 432 6.17 74.95 5.48
C ASP A 432 7.48 74.57 4.77
N GLY A 433 7.42 73.74 3.72
CA GLY A 433 8.57 73.50 2.85
C GLY A 433 9.53 72.41 3.31
N ASP A 434 9.17 71.62 4.33
CA ASP A 434 10.00 70.53 4.83
C ASP A 434 9.64 69.19 4.17
N SER A 435 10.66 68.35 3.95
CA SER A 435 10.46 67.01 3.40
C SER A 435 9.95 66.08 4.51
N ALA A 436 8.77 65.49 4.31
CA ALA A 436 8.21 64.53 5.26
C ALA A 436 9.20 63.39 5.55
N MET A 437 9.65 63.29 6.80
CA MET A 437 10.39 62.14 7.31
C MET A 437 9.46 60.92 7.32
N HIS A 438 9.57 60.05 6.32
CA HIS A 438 9.00 58.71 6.41
C HIS A 438 9.72 57.95 7.51
N LEU A 439 9.01 57.75 8.62
CA LEU A 439 9.33 56.72 9.60
C LEU A 439 9.46 55.38 8.87
N ASP A 440 10.56 54.66 9.13
CA ASP A 440 10.74 53.26 8.75
C ASP A 440 9.62 52.43 9.38
N ASP A 441 8.50 52.31 8.66
CA ASP A 441 7.44 51.35 8.95
C ASP A 441 7.87 50.02 8.33
N SER A 442 8.84 49.36 8.98
CA SER A 442 9.06 47.92 8.79
C SER A 442 7.91 47.18 9.48
N SER A 443 6.70 47.34 8.97
CA SER A 443 5.63 46.39 9.26
C SER A 443 6.07 45.08 8.60
N GLU A 444 6.56 44.13 9.39
CA GLU A 444 6.81 42.75 8.95
C GLU A 444 5.53 42.26 8.26
N ILE A 445 5.57 42.14 6.92
CA ILE A 445 4.47 41.52 6.20
C ILE A 445 4.52 40.05 6.60
N ASP A 446 3.50 39.59 7.34
CA ASP A 446 3.43 38.20 7.75
C ASP A 446 3.42 37.31 6.50
N GLY A 447 4.27 36.29 6.51
CA GLY A 447 4.47 35.43 5.36
C GLY A 447 3.26 34.54 5.09
N ARG A 448 3.01 34.20 3.82
CA ARG A 448 1.88 33.35 3.42
C ARG A 448 2.19 31.88 3.68
N LYS A 449 1.22 31.14 4.19
CA LYS A 449 1.34 29.70 4.44
C LYS A 449 1.09 28.89 3.16
N ILE A 450 2.08 28.10 2.76
CA ILE A 450 2.07 27.39 1.47
C ILE A 450 2.08 25.88 1.70
N LEU A 451 1.16 25.15 1.07
CA LEU A 451 1.18 23.69 1.04
C LEU A 451 1.67 23.18 -0.33
N ILE A 452 2.81 22.50 -0.35
CA ILE A 452 3.21 21.66 -1.48
C ILE A 452 2.57 20.28 -1.28
N HIS A 453 1.76 19.82 -2.24
CA HIS A 453 1.06 18.56 -2.13
C HIS A 453 1.02 17.76 -3.43
N CYS A 454 0.78 16.47 -3.28
CA CYS A 454 0.31 15.57 -4.33
C CYS A 454 -0.62 14.54 -3.67
N THR A 455 -1.23 13.64 -4.44
CA THR A 455 -2.27 12.73 -3.94
C THR A 455 -1.87 12.06 -2.62
N ASP A 456 -0.70 11.42 -2.57
CA ASP A 456 -0.18 10.73 -1.38
C ASP A 456 0.74 11.59 -0.50
N GLY A 457 1.12 12.78 -0.97
CA GLY A 457 1.95 13.74 -0.27
C GLY A 457 3.45 13.48 -0.32
N TYR A 458 3.90 12.49 -1.11
CA TYR A 458 5.31 12.16 -1.20
C TYR A 458 5.80 11.68 -2.58
N THR A 459 4.95 11.18 -3.48
CA THR A 459 5.43 10.63 -4.76
C THR A 459 5.77 11.74 -5.74
N GLU A 460 4.80 12.58 -6.12
CA GLU A 460 5.01 13.61 -7.13
C GLU A 460 5.61 14.90 -6.53
N SER A 461 5.41 15.16 -5.23
CA SER A 461 5.87 16.41 -4.59
C SER A 461 7.35 16.44 -4.21
N SER A 462 8.07 15.31 -4.33
CA SER A 462 9.43 15.15 -3.79
C SER A 462 10.48 16.05 -4.44
N LEU A 463 10.48 16.20 -5.77
CA LEU A 463 11.42 17.06 -6.49
C LEU A 463 11.35 18.52 -6.03
N LEU A 464 10.14 19.12 -6.04
CA LEU A 464 9.95 20.51 -5.64
C LEU A 464 10.25 20.71 -4.16
N ALA A 465 9.81 19.80 -3.29
CA ALA A 465 10.06 19.89 -1.86
C ALA A 465 11.56 19.87 -1.53
N LEU A 466 12.32 18.97 -2.16
CA LEU A 466 13.76 18.86 -1.96
C LEU A 466 14.49 20.08 -2.55
N ALA A 467 14.13 20.53 -3.76
CA ALA A 467 14.69 21.73 -4.38
C ALA A 467 14.45 22.98 -3.53
N TYR A 468 13.21 23.17 -3.06
CA TYR A 468 12.85 24.30 -2.24
C TYR A 468 13.60 24.28 -0.91
N PHE A 469 13.73 23.12 -0.25
CA PHE A 469 14.48 23.02 1.00
C PHE A 469 15.98 23.30 0.81
N MET A 470 16.59 22.81 -0.29
CA MET A 470 17.95 23.18 -0.67
C MET A 470 18.10 24.70 -0.84
N TYR A 471 17.13 25.34 -1.51
CA TYR A 471 17.11 26.78 -1.74
C TYR A 471 16.93 27.57 -0.43
N ALA A 472 15.95 27.22 0.40
CA ALA A 472 15.60 27.94 1.62
C ALA A 472 16.66 27.82 2.73
N GLU A 473 17.36 26.68 2.80
CA GLU A 473 18.40 26.43 3.80
C GLU A 473 19.83 26.56 3.27
N CYS A 474 20.00 26.80 1.97
CA CYS A 474 21.29 26.85 1.27
C CYS A 474 22.14 25.58 1.53
N LEU A 475 21.55 24.40 1.34
CA LEU A 475 22.17 23.11 1.61
C LEU A 475 22.37 22.28 0.34
N PRO A 476 23.50 21.54 0.22
CA PRO A 476 23.65 20.59 -0.86
C PRO A 476 22.61 19.46 -0.75
N VAL A 477 22.34 18.81 -1.88
CA VAL A 477 21.22 17.85 -2.01
C VAL A 477 21.23 16.72 -0.98
N HIS A 478 22.41 16.22 -0.61
CA HIS A 478 22.55 15.14 0.37
C HIS A 478 22.17 15.58 1.79
N ASP A 479 22.60 16.77 2.21
CA ASP A 479 22.28 17.34 3.52
C ASP A 479 20.80 17.73 3.58
N ALA A 480 20.28 18.35 2.53
CA ALA A 480 18.87 18.68 2.41
C ALA A 480 17.99 17.43 2.55
N TRP A 481 18.34 16.35 1.87
CA TRP A 481 17.61 15.09 1.95
C TRP A 481 17.67 14.47 3.35
N LEU A 482 18.87 14.40 3.95
CA LEU A 482 19.03 13.87 5.29
C LEU A 482 18.25 14.68 6.33
N LYS A 483 18.30 16.01 6.29
CA LYS A 483 17.58 16.87 7.25
C LYS A 483 16.06 16.79 7.08
N LEU A 484 15.54 16.75 5.84
CA LEU A 484 14.11 16.52 5.62
C LEU A 484 13.66 15.18 6.21
N HIS A 485 14.46 14.13 6.00
CA HIS A 485 14.14 12.79 6.48
C HIS A 485 14.31 12.66 8.01
N MET A 486 15.42 13.12 8.57
CA MET A 486 15.80 12.93 9.97
C MET A 486 15.18 14.00 10.88
N ASP A 487 15.36 15.28 10.56
CA ASP A 487 14.97 16.39 11.43
C ASP A 487 13.49 16.72 11.26
N LYS A 488 13.04 16.86 10.00
CA LYS A 488 11.63 17.14 9.67
C LYS A 488 10.75 15.89 9.69
N LYS A 489 11.35 14.71 9.91
CA LYS A 489 10.67 13.40 9.95
C LYS A 489 9.77 13.15 8.73
N ARG A 490 10.12 13.70 7.57
CA ARG A 490 9.36 13.53 6.33
C ARG A 490 9.75 12.24 5.66
N ASN A 491 8.77 11.36 5.50
CA ASN A 491 8.93 10.20 4.63
C ASN A 491 8.64 10.64 3.20
N PHE A 492 9.65 10.66 2.35
CA PHE A 492 9.52 10.94 0.94
C PHE A 492 10.55 10.17 0.11
N PHE A 493 10.32 10.10 -1.20
CA PHE A 493 11.20 9.40 -2.13
C PHE A 493 11.43 10.28 -3.36
N ALA A 494 12.69 10.52 -3.70
CA ALA A 494 13.08 11.17 -4.93
C ALA A 494 13.58 10.12 -5.94
N TYR A 495 13.22 10.25 -7.21
CA TYR A 495 13.72 9.36 -8.24
C TYR A 495 15.22 9.63 -8.49
N SER A 496 15.93 8.63 -8.99
CA SER A 496 17.35 8.80 -9.35
C SER A 496 17.56 9.92 -10.38
N SER A 497 16.58 10.16 -11.25
CA SER A 497 16.54 11.29 -12.19
C SER A 497 16.48 12.64 -11.47
N ASP A 498 15.62 12.77 -10.46
CA ASP A 498 15.48 13.99 -9.66
C ASP A 498 16.78 14.32 -8.93
N VAL A 499 17.39 13.31 -8.31
CA VAL A 499 18.66 13.48 -7.59
C VAL A 499 19.78 13.88 -8.54
N ALA A 500 19.83 13.28 -9.73
CA ALA A 500 20.80 13.65 -10.76
C ALA A 500 20.61 15.09 -11.25
N LEU A 501 19.35 15.51 -11.48
CA LEU A 501 19.00 16.88 -11.83
C LEU A 501 19.45 17.86 -10.74
N LEU A 502 19.05 17.61 -9.49
CA LEU A 502 19.39 18.47 -8.34
C LEU A 502 20.89 18.59 -8.13
N LYS A 503 21.65 17.49 -8.27
CA LYS A 503 23.13 17.54 -8.23
C LYS A 503 23.71 18.43 -9.33
N ALA A 504 23.16 18.37 -10.54
CA ALA A 504 23.65 19.15 -11.68
C ALA A 504 23.35 20.66 -11.53
N ILE A 505 22.17 21.00 -11.00
CA ILE A 505 21.74 22.40 -10.85
C ILE A 505 22.08 23.00 -9.48
N GLN A 506 22.62 22.20 -8.55
CA GLN A 506 22.95 22.60 -7.18
C GLN A 506 23.70 23.95 -7.12
N PRO A 507 24.74 24.22 -7.93
CA PRO A 507 25.42 25.52 -7.87
C PRO A 507 24.49 26.70 -8.17
N ARG A 508 23.59 26.56 -9.15
CA ARG A 508 22.63 27.60 -9.54
C ARG A 508 21.60 27.84 -8.45
N LEU A 509 21.05 26.76 -7.89
CA LEU A 509 20.03 26.80 -6.85
C LEU A 509 20.57 27.43 -5.55
N LEU A 510 21.80 27.05 -5.15
CA LEU A 510 22.43 27.59 -3.96
C LEU A 510 22.91 29.03 -4.12
N GLN A 511 23.37 29.44 -5.31
CA GLN A 511 23.71 30.85 -5.58
C GLN A 511 22.49 31.77 -5.56
N ALA A 512 21.33 31.26 -5.99
CA ALA A 512 20.09 32.01 -5.97
C ALA A 512 19.45 32.08 -4.57
N SER A 513 19.94 31.29 -3.60
CA SER A 513 19.42 31.23 -2.25
C SER A 513 19.59 32.58 -1.52
N PRO A 514 18.59 33.03 -0.74
CA PRO A 514 18.69 34.23 0.09
C PRO A 514 19.69 34.06 1.24
N LYS A 515 20.00 32.82 1.64
CA LYS A 515 21.03 32.51 2.66
C LYS A 515 22.42 32.30 2.06
N HIS A 516 22.59 32.50 0.75
CA HIS A 516 23.86 32.33 0.09
C HIS A 516 24.92 33.28 0.65
N THR A 517 25.97 32.73 1.24
CA THR A 517 27.15 33.46 1.70
C THR A 517 28.41 32.68 1.37
N GLY A 518 29.49 33.36 0.98
CA GLY A 518 30.78 32.74 0.70
C GLY A 518 30.93 32.12 -0.69
N ALA A 519 31.99 31.33 -0.88
CA ALA A 519 32.35 30.76 -2.18
C ALA A 519 31.52 29.51 -2.51
N ILE A 520 30.98 29.43 -3.74
CA ILE A 520 30.15 28.29 -4.17
C ILE A 520 30.86 26.93 -4.09
N THR A 521 32.19 26.91 -4.21
CA THR A 521 33.01 25.70 -4.08
C THR A 521 32.98 25.10 -2.67
N GLN A 522 32.72 25.92 -1.64
CA GLN A 522 32.57 25.47 -0.26
C GLN A 522 31.14 24.96 0.01
N LEU A 523 30.13 25.54 -0.65
CA LEU A 523 28.72 25.16 -0.53
C LEU A 523 28.36 23.91 -1.36
N CYS A 524 29.16 23.59 -2.37
CA CYS A 524 29.00 22.41 -3.22
C CYS A 524 30.17 21.43 -3.03
N PRO A 525 30.30 20.78 -1.86
CA PRO A 525 31.33 19.78 -1.66
C PRO A 525 31.10 18.58 -2.59
N LEU A 526 32.16 17.78 -2.80
CA LEU A 526 32.04 16.51 -3.49
C LEU A 526 30.98 15.64 -2.81
N ALA A 527 30.11 15.05 -3.62
CA ALA A 527 29.04 14.20 -3.11
C ALA A 527 29.61 13.07 -2.24
N PRO A 528 29.01 12.79 -1.08
CA PRO A 528 29.52 11.76 -0.20
C PRO A 528 29.39 10.39 -0.85
N ALA A 529 30.36 9.49 -0.59
CA ALA A 529 30.43 8.18 -1.22
C ALA A 529 29.18 7.31 -0.98
N TRP A 530 28.45 7.54 0.12
CA TRP A 530 27.20 6.83 0.39
C TRP A 530 26.09 7.19 -0.59
N LEU A 531 26.05 8.43 -1.10
CA LEU A 531 25.02 8.88 -2.03
C LEU A 531 25.23 8.23 -3.40
N GLU A 532 26.47 8.13 -3.87
CA GLU A 532 26.82 7.47 -5.14
C GLU A 532 26.54 5.97 -5.13
N ARG A 533 26.53 5.34 -3.94
CA ARG A 533 26.21 3.92 -3.75
C ARG A 533 24.71 3.65 -3.56
N MET A 534 23.87 4.68 -3.57
CA MET A 534 22.44 4.53 -3.41
C MET A 534 21.79 4.21 -4.76
N ASP A 535 20.89 3.22 -4.79
CA ASP A 535 20.18 2.77 -5.98
C ASP A 535 18.83 3.51 -6.20
N GLY A 536 18.67 4.67 -5.57
CA GLY A 536 17.57 5.61 -5.82
C GLY A 536 16.84 6.11 -4.57
N SER A 537 16.79 5.35 -3.46
CA SER A 537 16.01 5.72 -2.26
C SER A 537 16.77 5.52 -0.96
N LEU A 538 16.42 6.26 0.08
CA LEU A 538 16.70 5.87 1.46
C LEU A 538 15.92 4.58 1.83
N PRO A 539 16.39 3.76 2.79
CA PRO A 539 15.55 2.74 3.40
C PRO A 539 14.29 3.39 4.00
N SER A 540 13.18 2.66 3.96
CA SER A 540 11.89 3.18 4.41
C SER A 540 11.77 3.14 5.92
N ARG A 541 11.51 4.28 6.56
CA ARG A 541 11.23 4.34 8.00
C ARG A 541 9.83 3.80 8.27
N ILE A 542 9.75 2.59 8.84
CA ILE A 542 8.47 1.95 9.15
C ILE A 542 8.00 2.38 10.55
N MET A 543 8.92 2.40 11.51
CA MET A 543 8.71 2.89 12.88
C MET A 543 9.87 3.82 13.23
N PRO A 544 9.77 4.68 14.26
CA PRO A 544 10.86 5.58 14.66
C PRO A 544 12.21 4.87 14.91
N TYR A 545 12.15 3.60 15.32
CA TYR A 545 13.32 2.76 15.64
C TYR A 545 13.60 1.65 14.61
N MET A 546 12.83 1.56 13.51
CA MET A 546 12.92 0.45 12.56
C MET A 546 12.76 0.90 11.10
N TYR A 547 13.77 0.55 10.30
CA TYR A 547 13.81 0.76 8.86
C TYR A 547 13.65 -0.56 8.09
N LEU A 548 12.99 -0.50 6.94
CA LEU A 548 12.91 -1.57 5.96
C LEU A 548 13.75 -1.21 4.72
N GLY A 549 14.73 -2.05 4.39
CA GLY A 549 15.63 -1.81 3.26
C GLY A 549 15.93 -3.04 2.40
N ASN A 550 16.79 -2.82 1.41
CA ASN A 550 17.33 -3.83 0.50
C ASN A 550 18.80 -4.15 0.87
N LEU A 551 19.43 -5.05 0.12
CA LEU A 551 20.83 -5.45 0.34
C LEU A 551 21.82 -4.31 0.01
N GLY A 552 21.47 -3.41 -0.90
CA GLY A 552 22.27 -2.22 -1.23
C GLY A 552 22.38 -1.27 -0.04
N HIS A 553 21.25 -0.94 0.60
CA HIS A 553 21.21 -0.12 1.81
C HIS A 553 22.07 -0.75 2.92
N ALA A 554 21.94 -2.07 3.11
CA ALA A 554 22.67 -2.77 4.16
C ALA A 554 24.18 -2.85 3.90
N ASN A 555 24.62 -2.83 2.62
CA ASN A 555 26.04 -2.75 2.25
C ASN A 555 26.56 -1.30 2.08
N ASN A 556 25.83 -0.32 2.61
CA ASN A 556 26.22 1.09 2.58
C ASN A 556 26.43 1.63 4.01
N PRO A 557 27.52 1.26 4.70
CA PRO A 557 27.75 1.63 6.10
C PRO A 557 27.80 3.15 6.32
N GLY A 558 28.26 3.93 5.33
CA GLY A 558 28.20 5.39 5.36
C GLY A 558 26.75 5.89 5.48
N LEU A 559 25.84 5.38 4.65
CA LEU A 559 24.41 5.70 4.74
C LEU A 559 23.81 5.28 6.08
N LEU A 560 24.17 4.09 6.59
CA LEU A 560 23.66 3.62 7.88
C LEU A 560 24.06 4.58 9.01
N LYS A 561 25.29 5.07 9.00
CA LYS A 561 25.80 6.05 9.96
C LYS A 561 25.03 7.37 9.89
N GLU A 562 24.83 7.93 8.69
CA GLU A 562 24.07 9.18 8.51
C GLU A 562 22.61 9.06 8.98
N LEU A 563 22.01 7.87 8.82
CA LEU A 563 20.64 7.61 9.29
C LEU A 563 20.55 7.23 10.78
N GLY A 564 21.66 7.23 11.51
CA GLY A 564 21.71 6.80 12.91
C GLY A 564 21.37 5.33 13.13
N ILE A 565 21.47 4.50 12.09
CA ILE A 565 21.23 3.06 12.16
C ILE A 565 22.44 2.44 12.85
N GLY A 566 22.20 1.78 13.99
CA GLY A 566 23.24 1.17 14.81
C GLY A 566 23.12 -0.34 14.97
N GLN A 567 22.10 -0.97 14.37
CA GLN A 567 22.02 -2.44 14.27
C GLN A 567 21.35 -2.92 12.97
N VAL A 568 21.73 -4.10 12.49
CA VAL A 568 21.26 -4.67 11.21
C VAL A 568 20.71 -6.09 11.40
N LEU A 569 19.48 -6.30 10.94
CA LEU A 569 18.80 -7.59 10.87
C LEU A 569 18.75 -8.07 9.40
N SER A 570 19.57 -9.06 9.10
CA SER A 570 19.73 -9.66 7.78
C SER A 570 18.88 -10.93 7.65
N VAL A 571 17.84 -10.90 6.80
CA VAL A 571 16.91 -12.03 6.63
C VAL A 571 17.19 -12.79 5.35
N GLY A 572 17.89 -13.92 5.47
CA GLY A 572 18.19 -14.83 4.36
C GLY A 572 19.17 -14.30 3.31
N GLU A 573 19.75 -13.12 3.51
CA GLU A 573 20.82 -12.57 2.67
C GLU A 573 21.97 -12.08 3.56
N PRO A 574 23.21 -12.58 3.37
CA PRO A 574 24.35 -12.13 4.14
C PRO A 574 24.82 -10.74 3.68
N LEU A 575 25.48 -10.02 4.59
CA LEU A 575 26.22 -8.81 4.25
C LEU A 575 27.55 -9.14 3.57
N SER A 576 28.09 -8.18 2.83
CA SER A 576 29.38 -8.27 2.15
C SER A 576 30.23 -7.05 2.51
N TRP A 577 30.48 -6.87 3.80
CA TRP A 577 31.29 -5.77 4.31
C TRP A 577 32.78 -6.13 4.26
N GLU A 578 33.62 -5.15 3.98
CA GLU A 578 35.07 -5.31 4.11
C GLU A 578 35.46 -5.49 5.59
N GLU A 579 36.56 -6.19 5.87
CA GLU A 579 37.01 -6.49 7.24
C GLU A 579 37.16 -5.22 8.10
N ASN A 580 37.61 -4.11 7.49
CA ASN A 580 37.78 -2.83 8.16
C ASN A 580 36.44 -2.18 8.58
N ALA A 581 35.38 -2.35 7.80
CA ALA A 581 34.05 -1.82 8.14
C ALA A 581 33.35 -2.67 9.21
N THR A 582 33.68 -3.97 9.23
CA THR A 582 33.16 -4.91 10.23
C THR A 582 33.73 -4.63 11.62
N GLY A 583 34.97 -4.11 11.71
CA GLY A 583 35.61 -3.76 12.98
C GLY A 583 34.89 -2.67 13.78
N GLU A 584 34.14 -1.78 13.13
CA GLU A 584 33.33 -0.74 13.79
C GLU A 584 31.98 -1.27 14.31
N TRP A 585 31.53 -2.42 13.80
CA TRP A 585 30.22 -3.01 14.12
C TRP A 585 30.38 -4.29 14.92
N LEU A 586 30.14 -4.18 16.23
CA LEU A 586 30.20 -5.32 17.13
C LEU A 586 29.22 -6.43 16.70
N PRO A 587 29.59 -7.72 16.85
CA PRO A 587 28.72 -8.84 16.46
C PRO A 587 27.32 -8.79 17.07
N GLU A 588 27.15 -8.26 18.30
CA GLU A 588 25.82 -8.11 18.91
C GLU A 588 24.89 -7.11 18.22
N LYS A 589 25.42 -6.25 17.34
CA LYS A 589 24.65 -5.30 16.52
C LYS A 589 24.18 -5.92 15.20
N MET A 590 24.47 -7.19 14.97
CA MET A 590 24.19 -7.88 13.72
C MET A 590 23.45 -9.18 14.01
N LEU A 591 22.27 -9.34 13.42
CA LEU A 591 21.53 -10.59 13.47
C LEU A 591 21.33 -11.12 12.06
N PHE A 592 21.89 -12.30 11.78
CA PHE A 592 21.64 -13.02 10.53
C PHE A 592 20.69 -14.19 10.78
N VAL A 593 19.56 -14.17 10.06
CA VAL A 593 18.63 -15.28 9.99
C VAL A 593 19.02 -16.14 8.79
N ASP A 594 19.66 -17.28 9.08
CA ASP A 594 20.10 -18.23 8.06
C ASP A 594 18.93 -19.11 7.56
N LYS A 595 19.13 -19.81 6.45
CA LYS A 595 18.24 -20.88 5.93
C LYS A 595 16.78 -20.48 5.67
N VAL A 596 16.48 -19.20 5.51
CA VAL A 596 15.18 -18.71 5.01
C VAL A 596 15.32 -18.17 3.60
N GLN A 597 14.81 -18.91 2.62
CA GLN A 597 14.70 -18.44 1.24
C GLN A 597 13.29 -17.91 0.95
N ASP A 598 13.18 -17.06 -0.07
CA ASP A 598 11.90 -16.50 -0.53
C ASP A 598 11.20 -17.43 -1.53
N ASN A 599 11.07 -18.71 -1.18
CA ASN A 599 10.80 -19.79 -2.11
C ASN A 599 9.41 -20.45 -1.92
N GLY A 600 8.62 -19.96 -0.96
CA GLY A 600 7.31 -20.52 -0.64
C GLY A 600 7.35 -21.84 0.15
N VAL A 601 8.54 -22.32 0.55
CA VAL A 601 8.77 -23.61 1.22
C VAL A 601 9.48 -23.45 2.57
N ASP A 602 10.38 -22.48 2.74
CA ASP A 602 11.01 -22.26 4.04
C ASP A 602 10.06 -21.46 4.95
N PRO A 603 9.87 -21.87 6.23
CA PRO A 603 9.13 -21.06 7.19
C PRO A 603 9.97 -19.86 7.65
N LEU A 604 9.30 -18.77 8.02
CA LEU A 604 9.92 -17.68 8.77
C LEU A 604 9.31 -17.52 10.17
N TRP A 605 8.12 -18.08 10.39
CA TRP A 605 7.41 -18.11 11.66
C TRP A 605 8.28 -18.36 12.90
N SER A 606 9.17 -19.37 12.85
CA SER A 606 9.99 -19.78 14.01
C SER A 606 10.99 -18.71 14.45
N GLU A 607 11.35 -17.80 13.54
CA GLU A 607 12.34 -16.75 13.80
C GLU A 607 11.68 -15.45 14.28
N PHE A 608 10.35 -15.33 14.22
CA PHE A 608 9.65 -14.09 14.60
C PHE A 608 10.06 -13.61 15.98
N SER A 609 9.94 -14.45 17.02
CA SER A 609 10.26 -14.06 18.40
C SER A 609 11.71 -13.56 18.54
N ARG A 610 12.68 -14.25 17.92
CA ARG A 610 14.10 -13.89 17.96
C ARG A 610 14.38 -12.57 17.22
N CYS A 611 13.77 -12.37 16.06
CA CYS A 611 13.88 -11.14 15.29
C CYS A 611 13.28 -9.94 16.03
N LEU A 612 12.08 -10.10 16.59
CA LEU A 612 11.40 -9.03 17.32
C LEU A 612 12.14 -8.67 18.61
N GLU A 613 12.68 -9.66 19.34
CA GLU A 613 13.50 -9.40 20.52
C GLU A 613 14.78 -8.59 20.18
N PHE A 614 15.41 -8.88 19.04
CA PHE A 614 16.55 -8.11 18.56
C PHE A 614 16.18 -6.65 18.24
N ILE A 615 15.07 -6.44 17.54
CA ILE A 615 14.54 -5.11 17.24
C ILE A 615 14.23 -4.36 18.55
N ASP A 616 13.54 -5.01 19.48
CA ASP A 616 13.15 -4.41 20.75
C ASP A 616 14.35 -4.08 21.65
N LYS A 617 15.39 -4.93 21.65
CA LYS A 617 16.66 -4.61 22.33
C LYS A 617 17.29 -3.33 21.78
N GLY A 618 17.30 -3.15 20.46
CA GLY A 618 17.77 -1.91 19.82
C GLY A 618 16.95 -0.72 20.27
N ARG A 619 15.62 -0.83 20.17
CA ARG A 619 14.67 0.21 20.57
C ARG A 619 14.87 0.65 22.02
N ARG A 620 14.97 -0.28 22.98
CA ARG A 620 15.20 0.02 24.40
C ARG A 620 16.54 0.71 24.66
N ASN A 621 17.53 0.46 23.81
CA ASN A 621 18.84 1.10 23.86
C ASN A 621 18.90 2.43 23.08
N GLY A 622 17.79 2.90 22.51
CA GLY A 622 17.77 4.09 21.65
C GLY A 622 18.46 3.90 20.29
N THR A 623 18.70 2.65 19.88
CA THR A 623 19.38 2.30 18.64
C THR A 623 18.38 1.94 17.55
N VAL A 624 18.53 2.56 16.38
CA VAL A 624 17.71 2.27 15.19
C VAL A 624 18.16 0.98 14.50
N THR A 625 17.18 0.16 14.10
CA THR A 625 17.38 -1.13 13.43
C THR A 625 17.09 -1.04 11.94
N LEU A 626 18.00 -1.51 11.09
CA LEU A 626 17.69 -1.81 9.69
C LEU A 626 17.32 -3.28 9.54
N VAL A 627 16.12 -3.56 9.04
CA VAL A 627 15.68 -4.89 8.63
C VAL A 627 15.76 -4.99 7.10
N HIS A 628 16.52 -5.95 6.59
CA HIS A 628 16.70 -6.10 5.15
C HIS A 628 16.69 -7.56 4.68
N CYS A 629 16.42 -7.72 3.39
CA CYS A 629 16.69 -8.95 2.65
C CYS A 629 17.37 -8.55 1.33
N ARG A 630 17.11 -9.24 0.22
CA ARG A 630 17.71 -8.90 -1.08
C ARG A 630 17.16 -7.58 -1.60
N VAL A 631 15.83 -7.50 -1.66
CA VAL A 631 15.08 -6.40 -2.29
C VAL A 631 14.31 -5.56 -1.26
N GLY A 632 13.99 -6.13 -0.09
CA GLY A 632 13.11 -5.45 0.87
C GLY A 632 11.61 -5.62 0.59
N VAL A 633 11.21 -6.72 -0.07
CA VAL A 633 9.82 -6.95 -0.54
C VAL A 633 9.09 -8.05 0.22
N SER A 634 9.77 -9.17 0.52
CA SER A 634 9.13 -10.37 1.08
C SER A 634 9.65 -10.68 2.48
N ARG A 635 10.77 -11.40 2.63
CA ARG A 635 11.35 -11.83 3.91
C ARG A 635 11.46 -10.73 4.97
N SER A 636 12.12 -9.62 4.66
CA SER A 636 12.28 -8.51 5.61
C SER A 636 10.97 -7.77 5.87
N ALA A 637 10.13 -7.59 4.84
CA ALA A 637 8.81 -6.98 5.01
C ALA A 637 7.92 -7.82 5.94
N THR A 638 8.01 -9.15 5.88
CA THR A 638 7.32 -10.06 6.81
C THR A 638 7.71 -9.80 8.26
N ILE A 639 9.01 -9.61 8.55
CA ILE A 639 9.44 -9.26 9.92
C ILE A 639 8.94 -7.88 10.34
N CYS A 640 9.00 -6.88 9.47
CA CYS A 640 8.48 -5.55 9.77
C CYS A 640 6.97 -5.57 10.05
N ILE A 641 6.18 -6.35 9.30
CA ILE A 641 4.75 -6.52 9.56
C ILE A 641 4.54 -7.21 10.91
N ALA A 642 5.30 -8.27 11.22
CA ALA A 642 5.20 -8.97 12.50
C ALA A 642 5.53 -8.05 13.69
N GLU A 643 6.52 -7.15 13.55
CA GLU A 643 6.87 -6.13 14.54
C GLU A 643 5.73 -5.11 14.71
N VAL A 644 5.17 -4.60 13.62
CA VAL A 644 4.03 -3.66 13.67
C VAL A 644 2.81 -4.30 14.35
N MET A 645 2.50 -5.55 14.05
CA MET A 645 1.44 -6.30 14.75
C MET A 645 1.72 -6.44 16.25
N ASN A 646 2.98 -6.68 16.61
CA ASN A 646 3.43 -6.87 17.99
C ASN A 646 3.38 -5.56 18.80
N GLU A 647 3.91 -4.46 18.26
CA GLU A 647 4.01 -3.17 18.96
C GLU A 647 2.68 -2.40 18.95
N LEU A 648 2.00 -2.29 17.80
CA LEU A 648 0.79 -1.47 17.65
C LEU A 648 -0.51 -2.21 17.94
N GLY A 649 -0.45 -3.53 18.08
CA GLY A 649 -1.63 -4.33 18.34
C GLY A 649 -2.60 -4.50 17.19
N LEU A 650 -2.14 -4.23 15.96
CA LEU A 650 -2.93 -4.32 14.74
C LEU A 650 -3.14 -5.78 14.29
N SER A 651 -4.28 -6.03 13.63
CA SER A 651 -4.54 -7.24 12.85
C SER A 651 -3.56 -7.34 11.68
N PHE A 652 -3.37 -8.54 11.12
CA PHE A 652 -2.51 -8.70 9.93
C PHE A 652 -2.90 -7.77 8.77
N PRO A 653 -4.18 -7.69 8.31
CA PRO A 653 -4.52 -6.84 7.17
C PRO A 653 -4.22 -5.35 7.43
N ARG A 654 -4.45 -4.85 8.65
CA ARG A 654 -4.10 -3.46 9.03
C ARG A 654 -2.60 -3.23 9.05
N ALA A 655 -1.83 -4.14 9.68
CA ALA A 655 -0.37 -4.04 9.73
C ALA A 655 0.28 -4.16 8.35
N TYR A 656 -0.29 -4.97 7.45
CA TYR A 656 0.14 -5.05 6.05
C TYR A 656 0.01 -3.68 5.37
N CYS A 657 -1.17 -3.04 5.45
CA CYS A 657 -1.39 -1.72 4.87
C CYS A 657 -0.52 -0.64 5.52
N PHE A 658 -0.30 -0.68 6.85
CA PHE A 658 0.60 0.22 7.56
C PHE A 658 2.03 0.19 7.00
N VAL A 659 2.60 -1.01 6.84
CA VAL A 659 3.97 -1.18 6.31
C VAL A 659 4.01 -0.86 4.81
N ARG A 660 2.96 -1.22 4.08
CA ARG A 660 2.87 -0.97 2.63
C ARG A 660 2.85 0.52 2.31
N ALA A 661 2.02 1.30 3.01
CA ALA A 661 1.96 2.76 2.88
C ALA A 661 3.31 3.45 3.15
N ARG A 662 4.14 2.85 4.03
CA ARG A 662 5.47 3.38 4.39
C ARG A 662 6.61 2.92 3.47
N ARG A 663 6.37 1.94 2.59
CA ARG A 663 7.35 1.45 1.62
C ARG A 663 7.15 2.16 0.28
N LEU A 664 7.62 3.41 0.21
CA LEU A 664 7.29 4.37 -0.85
C LEU A 664 7.75 3.99 -2.27
N ASN A 665 8.92 3.36 -2.39
CA ASN A 665 9.56 3.12 -3.69
C ASN A 665 9.28 1.75 -4.30
N VAL A 666 8.86 0.78 -3.48
CA VAL A 666 8.69 -0.62 -3.90
C VAL A 666 7.55 -1.25 -3.13
N ILE A 667 6.66 -1.94 -3.81
CA ILE A 667 5.54 -2.62 -3.16
C ILE A 667 6.03 -3.82 -2.34
N ILE A 668 5.60 -3.89 -1.07
CA ILE A 668 5.81 -5.10 -0.27
C ILE A 668 4.91 -6.23 -0.78
N GLN A 669 5.50 -7.41 -0.91
CA GLN A 669 4.79 -8.60 -1.36
C GLN A 669 5.41 -9.86 -0.75
N PRO A 670 5.20 -10.10 0.57
CA PRO A 670 5.40 -11.41 1.17
C PRO A 670 4.75 -12.48 0.32
N HIS A 671 5.41 -13.63 0.14
CA HIS A 671 4.78 -14.73 -0.61
C HIS A 671 3.63 -15.36 0.18
N LEU A 672 2.83 -16.22 -0.46
CA LEU A 672 1.60 -16.79 0.12
C LEU A 672 1.84 -17.41 1.51
N ARG A 673 2.91 -18.19 1.65
CA ARG A 673 3.21 -18.86 2.92
C ARG A 673 3.56 -17.90 4.07
N PHE A 674 4.41 -16.89 3.85
CA PHE A 674 4.70 -15.88 4.87
C PHE A 674 3.46 -15.06 5.25
N THR A 675 2.60 -14.73 4.28
CA THR A 675 1.31 -14.08 4.56
C THR A 675 0.42 -14.95 5.44
N TYR A 676 0.35 -16.26 5.14
CA TYR A 676 -0.38 -17.22 5.96
C TYR A 676 0.24 -17.38 7.37
N GLU A 677 1.57 -17.38 7.47
CA GLU A 677 2.29 -17.40 8.75
C GLU A 677 2.06 -16.09 9.54
N LEU A 678 1.87 -14.94 8.90
CA LEU A 678 1.47 -13.70 9.59
C LEU A 678 0.04 -13.75 10.12
N LEU A 679 -0.90 -14.38 9.41
CA LEU A 679 -2.24 -14.63 9.96
C LEU A 679 -2.19 -15.58 11.16
N LYS A 680 -1.34 -16.60 11.12
CA LYS A 680 -1.04 -17.40 12.31
C LYS A 680 -0.48 -16.56 13.45
N TRP A 681 0.20 -15.45 13.16
CA TRP A 681 0.89 -14.61 14.15
C TRP A 681 -0.11 -13.81 14.92
N GLU A 682 -1.12 -13.32 14.21
CA GLU A 682 -2.30 -12.69 14.80
C GLU A 682 -2.95 -13.59 15.87
N GLU A 683 -3.13 -14.89 15.58
CA GLU A 683 -3.71 -15.85 16.54
C GLU A 683 -2.87 -15.94 17.83
N LEU A 684 -1.56 -16.14 17.69
CA LEU A 684 -0.64 -16.21 18.83
C LEU A 684 -0.59 -14.88 19.62
N GLN A 685 -0.68 -13.75 18.92
CA GLN A 685 -0.68 -12.42 19.55
C GLN A 685 -1.98 -12.16 20.32
N CYS A 686 -3.13 -12.60 19.82
CA CYS A 686 -4.39 -12.57 20.55
C CYS A 686 -4.30 -13.38 21.85
N GLU A 687 -3.78 -14.62 21.77
CA GLU A 687 -3.57 -15.49 22.93
C GLU A 687 -2.64 -14.84 23.96
N LYS A 688 -1.48 -14.32 23.53
CA LYS A 688 -0.52 -13.61 24.41
C LYS A 688 -1.14 -12.42 25.13
N ARG A 689 -2.11 -11.75 24.52
CA ARG A 689 -2.79 -10.57 25.06
C ARG A 689 -4.08 -10.91 25.82
N GLY A 690 -4.44 -12.19 25.96
CA GLY A 690 -5.68 -12.62 26.58
C GLY A 690 -6.95 -12.13 25.85
N LYS A 691 -6.84 -11.81 24.54
CA LYS A 691 -7.98 -11.42 23.72
C LYS A 691 -8.59 -12.66 23.07
N PRO A 692 -9.94 -12.75 22.94
CA PRO A 692 -10.55 -13.82 22.16
C PRO A 692 -10.01 -13.77 20.74
N MET A 693 -9.59 -14.91 20.22
CA MET A 693 -9.13 -15.00 18.84
C MET A 693 -10.34 -14.79 17.93
N LYS A 694 -10.31 -13.71 17.15
CA LYS A 694 -11.31 -13.39 16.14
C LYS A 694 -10.59 -12.65 15.00
N ARG A 695 -10.39 -13.33 13.87
CA ARG A 695 -9.76 -12.71 12.70
C ARG A 695 -10.65 -11.61 12.13
N GLU A 696 -10.03 -10.52 11.73
CA GLU A 696 -10.74 -9.42 11.08
C GLU A 696 -11.21 -9.79 9.67
N LEU A 697 -10.37 -10.48 8.88
CA LEU A 697 -10.69 -10.96 7.53
C LEU A 697 -10.13 -12.37 7.33
N GLU A 698 -10.80 -13.15 6.48
CA GLU A 698 -10.40 -14.51 6.16
C GLU A 698 -9.34 -14.57 5.07
N TRP A 699 -8.55 -15.66 5.05
CA TRP A 699 -7.43 -15.87 4.11
C TRP A 699 -7.79 -15.57 2.65
N ALA A 700 -8.92 -16.09 2.18
CA ALA A 700 -9.38 -15.91 0.80
C ALA A 700 -9.64 -14.45 0.46
N THR A 701 -10.27 -13.72 1.39
CA THR A 701 -10.55 -12.29 1.25
C THR A 701 -9.26 -11.48 1.24
N ILE A 702 -8.37 -11.70 2.21
CA ILE A 702 -7.10 -10.99 2.28
C ILE A 702 -6.26 -11.22 1.03
N ALA A 703 -6.14 -12.46 0.57
CA ALA A 703 -5.39 -12.76 -0.64
C ALA A 703 -5.99 -12.08 -1.89
N ARG A 704 -7.32 -12.04 -2.00
CA ARG A 704 -8.01 -11.33 -3.07
C ARG A 704 -7.73 -9.83 -3.01
N GLU A 705 -7.81 -9.20 -1.86
CA GLU A 705 -7.54 -7.77 -1.70
C GLU A 705 -6.07 -7.43 -1.99
N ILE A 706 -5.12 -8.23 -1.51
CA ILE A 706 -3.69 -8.10 -1.88
C ILE A 706 -3.49 -8.22 -3.39
N ALA A 707 -4.19 -9.14 -4.06
CA ALA A 707 -4.13 -9.26 -5.51
C ALA A 707 -4.74 -8.02 -6.20
N ALA A 708 -5.86 -7.50 -5.69
CA ALA A 708 -6.53 -6.33 -6.23
C ALA A 708 -5.65 -5.07 -6.13
N MET A 709 -5.04 -4.82 -4.97
CA MET A 709 -4.10 -3.69 -4.78
C MET A 709 -2.87 -3.77 -5.69
N ASN A 710 -2.44 -4.99 -6.05
CA ASN A 710 -1.26 -5.19 -6.90
C ASN A 710 -1.57 -5.21 -8.39
N LYS A 711 -2.84 -5.42 -8.78
CA LYS A 711 -3.28 -5.51 -10.17
C LYS A 711 -2.82 -4.33 -11.04
N PRO A 712 -2.80 -3.08 -10.58
CA PRO A 712 -2.38 -1.99 -11.45
C PRO A 712 -0.89 -1.98 -11.80
N TYR A 713 -0.05 -2.39 -10.86
CA TYR A 713 1.40 -2.48 -11.01
C TYR A 713 1.85 -3.69 -11.84
N SER A 714 0.89 -4.46 -12.33
CA SER A 714 1.10 -5.69 -13.07
C SER A 714 0.77 -5.56 -14.57
N ARG A 715 0.27 -4.39 -15.03
CA ARG A 715 -0.27 -4.20 -16.40
C ARG A 715 0.46 -3.19 -17.30
N GLN A 716 1.62 -2.65 -16.96
CA GLN A 716 2.39 -1.79 -17.88
C GLN A 716 3.32 -2.58 -18.82
N GLY A 717 2.80 -3.60 -19.50
CA GLY A 717 3.56 -4.41 -20.45
C GLY A 717 2.71 -5.07 -21.51
#